data_AF-A0A2V9D6Q0-F1
#
_entry.id   AF-A0A2V9D6Q0-F1
#
_cell.length_a   1.000
_cell.length_b   1.000
_cell.length_c   1.000
_cell.angle_alpha   90.00
_cell.angle_beta   90.00
_cell.angle_gamma   90.00
#
_symmetry.space_group_name_H-M   'P 1'
#
loop_
_entity.id
_entity.type
_entity.pdbx_description
1 polymer ?
#
loop_
_entity_poly.entity_id
_entity_poly.type
_entity_poly.pdbx_seq_one_letter_code
_entity_poly.pdbx_strand_id
1 'polypeptide(L)'
;MRGTGIAVFLCLTLAIAHAQRADQSVVGAVAVAVNSDDIGGVVTSSNGPEAGVWVIAETLDLPVRYIKIVVTDDRGRYLIPDLPKAAYSVWVRGYGLVDSPKVMAEPGRQLNLTATVAPDEAAAARYYPAIYWYSMLKIPAKDEFGKNPDIAAKMTQTEWLNDMKNNGCVGCHQLGQLSTRTIEPALGHFANSEQAWTRRVQSGQAAQFMMGQLSSMGSLSIKNLADWTDRIAKGELPHAKPQRPQGVERNIVVTLRDWMDEKHYLHDLIASDKRYPTVNAYGPLYGSPEYSSDNIPILDPVKNTATVFHAPVRDAEMPLSLGPGHVAALKPLMASPYWGDEAIWNQRINNHNSMIGRDGRLWLAAAVRGPDNPAFCKAGSDLPSAKFFPLERTLRELAVFNPKTKDYQFIDTCFGTHHLQFGFDANDTLWTSGGGPVVGWLNTKMWDATHDAAKSQGWTALILDTNGNGKRDDYVESDQPVDPTKDKRIVAGFYAVMPNPVDGSVWGAVRGNPGSVVRVVPGPHPPETTLAEIYNVPPPGFGVRGGDIDSKGVVWVSLASGHLGSFDRSKCKGPLNGPKATGDHCPEGWSFYKYPGPGFEGIGDNSAESSYYSWVDQHNIFGLGNDVPMSTGNLNDGLIAYANDRMVVLRVPYPIGFYAKGFDGRVDDPKAGWKGRGLWAANGDRAPWLIEGGKGSKPLAAHFQLRPDPLAK
;
A
#
# COMPACT_ATOMS: atom_id res chain seq x y z
N MET A 1 -57.20 -40.35 -81.10
CA MET A 1 -56.24 -41.35 -80.56
C MET A 1 -54.90 -41.15 -81.24
N ARG A 2 -53.79 -41.19 -80.47
CA ARG A 2 -52.37 -40.98 -80.87
C ARG A 2 -52.06 -39.52 -81.27
N GLY A 3 -50.95 -38.88 -80.93
CA GLY A 3 -49.73 -39.16 -80.17
C GLY A 3 -48.72 -38.02 -80.44
N THR A 4 -47.86 -37.69 -79.46
CA THR A 4 -46.47 -37.14 -79.53
C THR A 4 -46.08 -36.21 -80.69
N GLY A 5 -45.45 -35.04 -80.54
CA GLY A 5 -44.55 -34.48 -79.53
C GLY A 5 -43.38 -33.79 -80.29
N ILE A 6 -42.98 -32.55 -79.98
CA ILE A 6 -41.85 -31.86 -80.65
C ILE A 6 -41.04 -30.97 -79.70
N ALA A 7 -39.72 -31.18 -79.82
CA ALA A 7 -38.48 -30.49 -79.41
C ALA A 7 -38.37 -29.00 -79.89
N VAL A 8 -37.39 -28.12 -79.59
CA VAL A 8 -36.16 -28.03 -78.79
C VAL A 8 -35.76 -26.54 -78.73
N PHE A 9 -34.90 -26.22 -77.76
CA PHE A 9 -34.19 -24.98 -77.38
C PHE A 9 -33.63 -24.03 -78.45
N LEU A 10 -33.58 -22.73 -78.10
CA LEU A 10 -32.47 -21.82 -78.41
C LEU A 10 -32.36 -20.68 -77.36
N CYS A 11 -31.15 -20.40 -76.87
CA CYS A 11 -30.82 -19.32 -75.93
C CYS A 11 -30.66 -17.97 -76.64
N LEU A 12 -31.13 -16.87 -76.02
CA LEU A 12 -30.52 -15.54 -76.08
C LEU A 12 -30.92 -14.70 -74.84
N THR A 13 -29.99 -13.85 -74.42
CA THR A 13 -29.84 -13.12 -73.15
C THR A 13 -30.78 -11.94 -72.92
N LEU A 14 -31.17 -11.67 -71.66
CA LEU A 14 -31.48 -10.31 -71.16
C LEU A 14 -31.31 -10.20 -69.63
N ALA A 15 -30.63 -9.12 -69.23
CA ALA A 15 -30.21 -8.80 -67.87
C ALA A 15 -31.38 -8.39 -66.94
N ILE A 16 -31.33 -8.83 -65.68
CA ILE A 16 -32.15 -8.26 -64.59
C ILE A 16 -31.22 -8.03 -63.40
N ALA A 17 -30.97 -6.75 -63.10
CA ALA A 17 -30.30 -6.29 -61.90
C ALA A 17 -31.10 -6.73 -60.66
N HIS A 18 -30.49 -7.57 -59.82
CA HIS A 18 -30.99 -7.87 -58.49
C HIS A 18 -30.19 -7.07 -57.47
N ALA A 19 -30.86 -6.10 -56.84
CA ALA A 19 -30.36 -5.42 -55.67
C ALA A 19 -30.10 -6.47 -54.56
N GLN A 20 -28.83 -6.71 -54.24
CA GLN A 20 -28.46 -7.42 -53.03
C GLN A 20 -28.79 -6.52 -51.84
N ARG A 21 -29.89 -6.83 -51.14
CA ARG A 21 -29.98 -6.48 -49.72
C ARG A 21 -28.88 -7.25 -49.02
N ALA A 22 -27.82 -6.55 -48.63
CA ALA A 22 -26.90 -7.03 -47.63
C ALA A 22 -27.72 -7.25 -46.35
N ASP A 23 -28.00 -8.50 -46.02
CA ASP A 23 -28.34 -8.87 -44.65
C ASP A 23 -27.18 -8.39 -43.77
N GLN A 24 -27.42 -7.31 -43.03
CA GLN A 24 -26.63 -7.00 -41.85
C GLN A 24 -26.86 -8.15 -40.88
N SER A 25 -25.99 -9.15 -40.94
CA SER A 25 -25.86 -10.14 -39.88
C SER A 25 -25.43 -9.40 -38.62
N VAL A 26 -26.42 -8.97 -37.83
CA VAL A 26 -26.26 -8.62 -36.44
C VAL A 26 -25.62 -9.85 -35.81
N VAL A 27 -24.33 -9.76 -35.49
CA VAL A 27 -23.66 -10.74 -34.65
C VAL A 27 -24.44 -10.74 -33.34
N GLY A 28 -25.26 -11.77 -33.14
CA GLY A 28 -26.07 -11.92 -31.94
C GLY A 28 -25.17 -11.87 -30.72
N ALA A 29 -25.27 -10.78 -29.95
CA ALA A 29 -24.61 -10.68 -28.67
C ALA A 29 -25.15 -11.81 -27.78
N VAL A 30 -24.28 -12.77 -27.43
CA VAL A 30 -24.63 -13.79 -26.42
C VAL A 30 -25.00 -13.02 -25.16
N ALA A 31 -26.27 -13.08 -24.79
CA ALA A 31 -26.80 -12.43 -23.60
C ALA A 31 -25.99 -12.85 -22.37
N VAL A 32 -25.54 -11.89 -21.56
CA VAL A 32 -24.83 -12.17 -20.32
C VAL A 32 -25.81 -12.87 -19.37
N ALA A 33 -25.41 -13.99 -18.76
CA ALA A 33 -26.25 -14.64 -17.76
C ALA A 33 -26.23 -13.79 -16.47
N VAL A 34 -27.39 -13.41 -15.96
CA VAL A 34 -27.56 -12.52 -14.80
C VAL A 34 -28.44 -13.23 -13.76
N ASN A 35 -27.97 -13.35 -12.52
CA ASN A 35 -28.79 -13.82 -11.39
C ASN A 35 -29.57 -12.65 -10.76
N SER A 36 -30.44 -12.94 -9.80
CA SER A 36 -31.29 -11.94 -9.12
C SER A 36 -30.52 -10.85 -8.35
N ASP A 37 -29.26 -11.11 -8.02
CA ASP A 37 -28.34 -10.24 -7.30
C ASP A 37 -27.22 -9.68 -8.19
N ASP A 38 -27.30 -9.88 -9.52
CA ASP A 38 -26.29 -9.40 -10.47
C ASP A 38 -26.80 -8.22 -11.30
N ILE A 39 -25.88 -7.41 -11.83
CA ILE A 39 -26.15 -6.54 -12.99
C ILE A 39 -25.15 -6.91 -14.09
N GLY A 40 -25.61 -7.16 -15.31
CA GLY A 40 -24.71 -7.55 -16.41
C GLY A 40 -25.19 -7.08 -17.77
N GLY A 41 -24.28 -7.03 -18.73
CA GLY A 41 -24.60 -6.62 -20.10
C GLY A 41 -23.36 -6.34 -20.94
N VAL A 42 -23.51 -5.52 -21.97
CA VAL A 42 -22.44 -5.18 -22.92
C VAL A 42 -22.20 -3.68 -22.93
N VAL A 43 -20.93 -3.30 -22.94
CA VAL A 43 -20.47 -1.93 -23.14
C VAL A 43 -20.04 -1.73 -24.59
N THR A 44 -20.59 -0.71 -25.24
CA THR A 44 -20.22 -0.31 -26.60
C THR A 44 -19.98 1.19 -26.69
N SER A 45 -19.19 1.64 -27.65
CA SER A 45 -19.06 3.05 -28.04
C SER A 45 -19.25 3.21 -29.55
N SER A 46 -18.98 4.40 -30.08
CA SER A 46 -18.85 4.64 -31.52
C SER A 46 -17.79 3.75 -32.19
N ASN A 47 -16.86 3.16 -31.42
CA ASN A 47 -15.81 2.28 -31.91
C ASN A 47 -16.17 0.78 -31.84
N GLY A 48 -17.40 0.45 -31.41
CA GLY A 48 -17.83 -0.93 -31.18
C GLY A 48 -17.70 -1.36 -29.71
N PRO A 49 -17.58 -2.67 -29.41
CA PRO A 49 -17.46 -3.17 -28.05
C PRO A 49 -16.20 -2.67 -27.34
N GLU A 50 -16.33 -2.25 -26.08
CA GLU A 50 -15.24 -1.67 -25.30
C GLU A 50 -14.62 -2.71 -24.35
N ALA A 51 -13.47 -3.25 -24.73
CA ALA A 51 -12.73 -4.20 -23.90
C ALA A 51 -11.87 -3.50 -22.84
N GLY A 52 -11.73 -4.13 -21.66
CA GLY A 52 -10.87 -3.64 -20.58
C GLY A 52 -11.30 -2.29 -20.01
N VAL A 53 -12.60 -1.98 -20.01
CA VAL A 53 -13.13 -0.77 -19.35
C VAL A 53 -13.81 -1.15 -18.05
N TRP A 54 -13.84 -0.22 -17.10
CA TRP A 54 -14.46 -0.43 -15.81
C TRP A 54 -15.94 -0.10 -15.87
N VAL A 55 -16.76 -1.00 -15.33
CA VAL A 55 -18.16 -0.73 -15.03
C VAL A 55 -18.29 -0.56 -13.53
N ILE A 56 -18.81 0.59 -13.12
CA ILE A 56 -18.89 1.02 -11.72
C ILE A 56 -20.36 1.08 -11.33
N ALA A 57 -20.74 0.40 -10.25
CA ALA A 57 -22.03 0.52 -9.60
C ALA A 57 -21.85 1.16 -8.21
N GLU A 58 -22.53 2.27 -7.96
CA GLU A 58 -22.47 3.00 -6.69
C GLU A 58 -23.86 3.16 -6.09
N THR A 59 -23.95 3.02 -4.76
CA THR A 59 -25.16 3.34 -4.01
C THR A 59 -24.86 4.01 -2.68
N LEU A 60 -25.78 4.89 -2.26
CA LEU A 60 -25.84 5.51 -0.94
C LEU A 60 -27.04 5.00 -0.13
N ASP A 61 -27.81 4.06 -0.66
CA ASP A 61 -29.03 3.52 -0.03
C ASP A 61 -28.74 2.47 1.05
N LEU A 62 -27.45 2.13 1.25
CA LEU A 62 -26.98 1.19 2.27
C LEU A 62 -26.38 1.96 3.46
N PRO A 63 -26.20 1.33 4.64
CA PRO A 63 -25.78 2.06 5.85
C PRO A 63 -24.42 2.75 5.74
N VAL A 64 -23.51 2.23 4.90
CA VAL A 64 -22.32 2.96 4.42
C VAL A 64 -22.32 2.95 2.90
N ARG A 65 -21.74 3.99 2.29
CA ARG A 65 -21.55 4.09 0.84
C ARG A 65 -20.91 2.82 0.31
N TYR A 66 -21.41 2.34 -0.81
CA TYR A 66 -20.99 1.10 -1.42
C TYR A 66 -20.72 1.30 -2.90
N ILE A 67 -19.55 0.85 -3.34
CA ILE A 67 -19.16 0.86 -4.76
C ILE A 67 -18.69 -0.53 -5.12
N LYS A 68 -19.16 -1.10 -6.24
CA LYS A 68 -18.57 -2.31 -6.82
C LYS A 68 -18.15 -2.05 -8.26
N ILE A 69 -16.94 -2.48 -8.58
CA ILE A 69 -16.26 -2.20 -9.85
C ILE A 69 -15.80 -3.50 -10.46
N VAL A 70 -16.10 -3.68 -11.74
CA VAL A 70 -15.67 -4.83 -12.55
C VAL A 70 -15.10 -4.36 -13.87
N VAL A 71 -14.48 -5.27 -14.61
CA VAL A 71 -13.88 -4.99 -15.91
C VAL A 71 -14.58 -5.78 -17.01
N THR A 72 -14.72 -5.17 -18.19
CA THR A 72 -15.24 -5.85 -19.39
C THR A 72 -14.25 -6.83 -20.02
N ASP A 73 -14.77 -7.89 -20.62
CA ASP A 73 -13.99 -8.83 -21.44
C ASP A 73 -13.64 -8.28 -22.85
N ASP A 74 -13.02 -9.10 -23.70
CA ASP A 74 -12.66 -8.73 -25.09
C ASP A 74 -13.85 -8.35 -25.98
N ARG A 75 -15.07 -8.72 -25.59
CA ARG A 75 -16.31 -8.42 -26.31
C ARG A 75 -17.13 -7.33 -25.64
N GLY A 76 -16.54 -6.59 -24.70
CA GLY A 76 -17.21 -5.53 -23.96
C GLY A 76 -18.24 -6.04 -22.95
N ARG A 77 -18.30 -7.34 -22.67
CA ARG A 77 -19.29 -7.93 -21.75
C ARG A 77 -18.82 -7.78 -20.31
N TYR A 78 -19.75 -7.51 -19.41
CA TYR A 78 -19.47 -7.41 -17.97
C TYR A 78 -20.57 -8.05 -17.13
N LEU A 79 -20.21 -8.38 -15.90
CA LEU A 79 -21.11 -8.77 -14.84
C LEU A 79 -20.60 -8.20 -13.51
N ILE A 80 -21.47 -7.52 -12.78
CA ILE A 80 -21.29 -7.06 -11.39
C ILE A 80 -22.04 -8.05 -10.49
N PRO A 81 -21.33 -8.96 -9.79
CA PRO A 81 -21.97 -10.02 -9.02
C PRO A 81 -22.36 -9.60 -7.61
N ASP A 82 -23.24 -10.35 -6.95
CA ASP A 82 -23.51 -10.29 -5.50
C ASP A 82 -23.78 -8.87 -4.96
N LEU A 83 -24.63 -8.11 -5.63
CA LEU A 83 -25.02 -6.78 -5.18
C LEU A 83 -26.11 -6.86 -4.10
N PRO A 84 -25.93 -6.22 -2.93
CA PRO A 84 -27.01 -6.02 -1.98
C PRO A 84 -28.21 -5.34 -2.63
N LYS A 85 -29.42 -5.62 -2.13
CA LYS A 85 -30.64 -4.99 -2.66
C LYS A 85 -30.63 -3.48 -2.37
N ALA A 86 -30.48 -2.68 -3.43
CA ALA A 86 -30.51 -1.23 -3.44
C ALA A 86 -30.67 -0.74 -4.89
N ALA A 87 -30.91 0.57 -5.07
CA ALA A 87 -30.75 1.20 -6.38
C ALA A 87 -29.30 1.64 -6.55
N TYR A 88 -28.73 1.39 -7.74
CA TYR A 88 -27.36 1.72 -8.08
C TYR A 88 -27.30 2.70 -9.24
N SER A 89 -26.46 3.71 -9.12
CA SER A 89 -25.96 4.48 -10.25
C SER A 89 -24.87 3.66 -10.93
N VAL A 90 -25.05 3.31 -12.20
CA VAL A 90 -24.13 2.50 -13.00
C VAL A 90 -23.56 3.30 -14.17
N TRP A 91 -22.25 3.28 -14.36
CA TRP A 91 -21.58 3.95 -15.49
C TRP A 91 -20.27 3.26 -15.88
N VAL A 92 -19.71 3.72 -17.00
CA VAL A 92 -18.46 3.22 -17.58
C VAL A 92 -17.36 4.26 -17.45
N ARG A 93 -16.16 3.80 -17.09
CA ARG A 93 -14.91 4.56 -17.11
C ARG A 93 -13.83 3.75 -17.82
N GLY A 94 -12.91 4.40 -18.53
CA GLY A 94 -11.78 3.70 -19.15
C GLY A 94 -10.74 4.65 -19.73
N TYR A 95 -9.53 4.16 -19.97
CA TYR A 95 -8.53 4.96 -20.68
C TYR A 95 -8.94 5.18 -22.14
N GLY A 96 -8.75 6.42 -22.60
CA GLY A 96 -9.27 6.90 -23.90
C GLY A 96 -10.75 7.30 -23.87
N LEU A 97 -11.41 7.21 -22.71
CA LEU A 97 -12.81 7.56 -22.51
C LEU A 97 -12.93 8.70 -21.48
N VAL A 98 -14.12 9.28 -21.40
CA VAL A 98 -14.60 10.00 -20.22
C VAL A 98 -15.73 9.20 -19.57
N ASP A 99 -16.14 9.55 -18.36
CA ASP A 99 -17.27 8.87 -17.72
C ASP A 99 -18.51 8.90 -18.62
N SER A 100 -19.16 7.75 -18.78
CA SER A 100 -20.45 7.67 -19.45
C SER A 100 -21.55 8.36 -18.64
N PRO A 101 -22.70 8.70 -19.26
CA PRO A 101 -23.90 8.99 -18.49
C PRO A 101 -24.18 7.89 -17.47
N LYS A 102 -24.57 8.29 -16.25
CA LYS A 102 -24.98 7.40 -15.17
C LYS A 102 -26.39 6.89 -15.42
N VAL A 103 -26.61 5.59 -15.28
CA VAL A 103 -27.90 4.92 -15.45
C VAL A 103 -28.30 4.25 -14.14
N MET A 104 -29.53 4.46 -13.70
CA MET A 104 -30.04 3.78 -12.50
C MET A 104 -30.43 2.34 -12.82
N ALA A 105 -30.02 1.41 -11.96
CA ALA A 105 -30.39 0.00 -12.07
C ALA A 105 -30.50 -0.67 -10.69
N GLU A 106 -31.27 -1.74 -10.64
CA GLU A 106 -31.34 -2.64 -9.48
C GLU A 106 -30.72 -4.00 -9.85
N PRO A 107 -30.31 -4.82 -8.87
CA PRO A 107 -29.89 -6.20 -9.14
C PRO A 107 -30.97 -7.02 -9.87
N GLY A 108 -30.54 -8.02 -10.65
CA GLY A 108 -31.40 -8.84 -11.51
C GLY A 108 -31.59 -8.31 -12.94
N ARG A 109 -30.80 -7.31 -13.37
CA ARG A 109 -31.03 -6.61 -14.64
C ARG A 109 -29.95 -6.85 -15.69
N GLN A 110 -30.41 -7.09 -16.92
CA GLN A 110 -29.61 -6.90 -18.14
C GLN A 110 -29.52 -5.40 -18.43
N LEU A 111 -28.32 -4.85 -18.51
CA LEU A 111 -28.06 -3.44 -18.73
C LEU A 111 -26.94 -3.27 -19.74
N ASN A 112 -27.27 -2.83 -20.96
CA ASN A 112 -26.26 -2.39 -21.91
C ASN A 112 -25.90 -0.92 -21.64
N LEU A 113 -24.62 -0.59 -21.76
CA LEU A 113 -24.10 0.74 -21.47
C LEU A 113 -23.39 1.29 -22.70
N THR A 114 -23.54 2.60 -22.93
CA THR A 114 -22.81 3.31 -23.97
C THR A 114 -21.66 4.08 -23.34
N ALA A 115 -20.43 3.71 -23.68
CA ALA A 115 -19.24 4.42 -23.26
C ALA A 115 -19.06 5.73 -24.04
N THR A 116 -18.52 6.76 -23.39
CA THR A 116 -18.24 8.07 -24.02
C THR A 116 -16.76 8.16 -24.39
N VAL A 117 -16.46 8.18 -25.69
CA VAL A 117 -15.09 8.42 -26.18
C VAL A 117 -14.64 9.81 -25.76
N ALA A 118 -13.41 9.93 -25.26
CA ALA A 118 -12.88 11.21 -24.87
C ALA A 118 -12.81 12.16 -26.08
N PRO A 119 -13.24 13.43 -25.96
CA PRO A 119 -13.24 14.37 -27.07
C PRO A 119 -11.83 14.75 -27.53
N ASP A 120 -10.84 14.64 -26.65
CA ASP A 120 -9.43 14.92 -26.91
C ASP A 120 -8.52 14.17 -25.91
N GLU A 121 -7.21 14.25 -26.13
CA GLU A 121 -6.22 13.59 -25.27
C GLU A 121 -6.17 14.17 -23.85
N ALA A 122 -6.47 15.48 -23.69
CA ALA A 122 -6.45 16.13 -22.39
C ALA A 122 -7.60 15.64 -21.51
N ALA A 123 -8.79 15.45 -22.08
CA ALA A 123 -9.94 14.86 -21.42
C ALA A 123 -9.67 13.39 -21.03
N ALA A 124 -9.06 12.60 -21.92
CA ALA A 124 -8.67 11.22 -21.60
C ALA A 124 -7.65 11.15 -20.45
N ALA A 125 -6.65 12.02 -20.46
CA ALA A 125 -5.57 12.03 -19.47
C ALA A 125 -6.05 12.35 -18.04
N ARG A 126 -7.22 12.97 -17.86
CA ARG A 126 -7.82 13.22 -16.53
C ARG A 126 -8.07 11.94 -15.74
N TYR A 127 -8.23 10.81 -16.43
CA TYR A 127 -8.48 9.50 -15.83
C TYR A 127 -7.21 8.67 -15.65
N TYR A 128 -6.04 9.18 -16.03
CA TYR A 128 -4.77 8.47 -15.86
C TYR A 128 -4.39 8.36 -14.38
N PRO A 129 -3.71 7.27 -13.99
CA PRO A 129 -3.16 7.15 -12.66
C PRO A 129 -2.17 8.25 -12.32
N ALA A 130 -1.95 8.46 -11.02
CA ALA A 130 -1.04 9.48 -10.53
C ALA A 130 0.39 9.37 -11.10
N ILE A 131 0.89 8.14 -11.31
CA ILE A 131 2.25 7.88 -11.84
C ILE A 131 2.50 8.57 -13.19
N TYR A 132 1.49 8.68 -14.06
CA TYR A 132 1.64 9.29 -15.39
C TYR A 132 1.88 10.79 -15.28
N TRP A 133 1.14 11.46 -14.41
CA TRP A 133 1.35 12.87 -14.13
C TRP A 133 2.64 13.12 -13.35
N TYR A 134 2.93 12.29 -12.35
CA TYR A 134 4.12 12.43 -11.52
C TYR A 134 5.42 12.21 -12.31
N SER A 135 5.43 11.31 -13.28
CA SER A 135 6.59 11.03 -14.14
C SER A 135 7.06 12.24 -14.97
N MET A 136 6.24 13.29 -15.10
CA MET A 136 6.60 14.54 -15.77
C MET A 136 7.44 15.49 -14.91
N LEU A 137 7.57 15.20 -13.60
CA LEU A 137 8.42 15.98 -12.69
C LEU A 137 9.88 15.89 -13.15
N LYS A 138 10.53 17.04 -13.34
CA LYS A 138 11.94 17.09 -13.69
C LYS A 138 12.80 16.61 -12.52
N ILE A 139 13.70 15.68 -12.83
CA ILE A 139 14.70 15.18 -11.89
C ILE A 139 16.04 15.84 -12.25
N PRO A 140 16.78 16.42 -11.28
CA PRO A 140 18.08 16.99 -11.56
C PRO A 140 19.03 15.93 -12.15
N ALA A 141 19.81 16.31 -13.16
CA ALA A 141 20.77 15.41 -13.79
C ALA A 141 21.93 15.08 -12.84
N LYS A 142 22.58 13.92 -13.04
CA LYS A 142 23.65 13.45 -12.14
C LYS A 142 24.80 14.45 -12.00
N ASP A 143 25.12 15.18 -13.04
CA ASP A 143 26.24 16.11 -13.10
C ASP A 143 25.95 17.50 -12.48
N GLU A 144 24.70 17.76 -12.07
CA GLU A 144 24.30 18.94 -11.31
C GLU A 144 24.62 18.81 -9.81
N PHE A 145 24.61 17.59 -9.27
CA PHE A 145 24.88 17.34 -7.84
C PHE A 145 26.32 17.74 -7.49
N GLY A 146 26.47 18.56 -6.43
CA GLY A 146 27.75 19.16 -6.03
C GLY A 146 28.15 20.42 -6.83
N LYS A 147 27.39 20.81 -7.86
CA LYS A 147 27.62 22.03 -8.66
C LYS A 147 26.49 23.05 -8.59
N ASN A 148 25.25 22.57 -8.56
CA ASN A 148 24.07 23.42 -8.51
C ASN A 148 23.82 23.85 -7.05
N PRO A 149 23.90 25.16 -6.72
CA PRO A 149 23.72 25.65 -5.35
C PRO A 149 22.27 25.53 -4.84
N ASP A 150 21.31 25.27 -5.73
CA ASP A 150 19.91 25.02 -5.36
C ASP A 150 19.65 23.56 -4.91
N ILE A 151 20.66 22.68 -5.01
CA ILE A 151 20.62 21.31 -4.51
C ILE A 151 21.47 21.23 -3.23
N ALA A 152 21.04 20.43 -2.26
CA ALA A 152 21.82 20.21 -1.04
C ALA A 152 23.25 19.68 -1.35
N ALA A 153 24.27 20.34 -0.81
CA ALA A 153 25.66 20.23 -1.26
C ALA A 153 26.28 18.81 -1.23
N LYS A 154 25.81 17.92 -0.35
CA LYS A 154 26.33 16.55 -0.19
C LYS A 154 25.37 15.48 -0.71
N MET A 155 24.28 15.88 -1.34
CA MET A 155 23.25 14.97 -1.83
C MET A 155 23.67 14.37 -3.17
N THR A 156 23.29 13.12 -3.40
CA THR A 156 23.39 12.41 -4.67
C THR A 156 22.03 12.34 -5.36
N GLN A 157 22.00 12.02 -6.67
CA GLN A 157 20.73 11.85 -7.39
C GLN A 157 19.83 10.78 -6.78
N THR A 158 20.40 9.69 -6.27
CA THR A 158 19.63 8.62 -5.62
C THR A 158 19.04 9.04 -4.30
N GLU A 159 19.75 9.86 -3.50
CA GLU A 159 19.21 10.40 -2.24
C GLU A 159 18.08 11.38 -2.52
N TRP A 160 18.24 12.28 -3.51
CA TRP A 160 17.19 13.19 -3.92
C TRP A 160 15.94 12.45 -4.40
N LEU A 161 16.12 11.40 -5.22
CA LEU A 161 15.01 10.54 -5.67
C LEU A 161 14.37 9.79 -4.51
N ASN A 162 15.16 9.22 -3.61
CA ASN A 162 14.67 8.50 -2.42
C ASN A 162 13.76 9.39 -1.56
N ASP A 163 14.15 10.64 -1.38
CA ASP A 163 13.47 11.64 -0.57
C ASP A 163 12.22 12.22 -1.27
N MET A 164 12.27 12.40 -2.59
CA MET A 164 11.08 12.79 -3.38
C MET A 164 10.05 11.67 -3.46
N LYS A 165 10.48 10.40 -3.41
CA LYS A 165 9.65 9.21 -3.57
C LYS A 165 9.28 8.58 -2.23
N ASN A 166 9.61 7.31 -2.04
CA ASN A 166 9.09 6.45 -0.98
C ASN A 166 9.48 6.90 0.42
N ASN A 167 10.69 7.41 0.63
CA ASN A 167 11.20 7.70 1.96
C ASN A 167 10.98 9.14 2.44
N GLY A 168 10.34 9.97 1.62
CA GLY A 168 9.86 11.30 2.00
C GLY A 168 8.43 11.54 1.50
N CYS A 169 8.27 12.27 0.39
CA CYS A 169 6.97 12.83 -0.02
C CYS A 169 5.90 11.77 -0.33
N VAL A 170 6.17 10.86 -1.28
CA VAL A 170 5.18 9.84 -1.67
C VAL A 170 4.92 8.84 -0.56
N GLY A 171 5.82 8.73 0.42
CA GLY A 171 5.60 7.96 1.64
C GLY A 171 4.45 8.48 2.53
N CYS A 172 3.91 9.67 2.29
CA CYS A 172 2.84 10.25 3.12
C CYS A 172 1.54 10.54 2.35
N HIS A 173 1.65 10.98 1.09
CA HIS A 173 0.52 11.34 0.24
C HIS A 173 0.83 11.01 -1.22
N GLN A 174 -0.20 10.76 -2.03
CA GLN A 174 -0.01 10.47 -3.44
C GLN A 174 0.39 11.72 -4.22
N LEU A 175 1.47 11.68 -5.02
CA LEU A 175 1.84 12.74 -5.96
C LEU A 175 1.39 12.39 -7.37
N GLY A 176 0.79 13.35 -8.07
CA GLY A 176 0.26 13.17 -9.44
C GLY A 176 -1.27 13.09 -9.52
N GLN A 177 -1.96 12.95 -8.39
CA GLN A 177 -3.41 13.19 -8.32
C GLN A 177 -3.72 14.67 -8.59
N LEU A 178 -4.96 14.95 -9.01
CA LEU A 178 -5.40 16.29 -9.43
C LEU A 178 -5.02 17.38 -8.41
N SER A 179 -5.36 17.17 -7.15
CA SER A 179 -5.09 18.11 -6.05
C SER A 179 -3.60 18.42 -5.85
N THR A 180 -2.70 17.48 -6.16
CA THR A 180 -1.25 17.69 -6.03
C THR A 180 -0.61 18.32 -7.26
N ARG A 181 -1.19 18.13 -8.45
CA ARG A 181 -0.65 18.68 -9.71
C ARG A 181 -1.25 20.03 -10.13
N THR A 182 -2.21 20.56 -9.37
CA THR A 182 -2.85 21.88 -9.58
C THR A 182 -2.91 22.65 -8.27
N ILE A 183 -2.80 23.98 -8.23
CA ILE A 183 -2.95 24.78 -7.00
C ILE A 183 -4.43 25.02 -6.66
N GLU A 184 -4.81 24.78 -5.40
CA GLU A 184 -6.16 25.03 -4.87
C GLU A 184 -6.43 26.55 -4.80
N PRO A 185 -7.47 27.08 -5.47
CA PRO A 185 -7.76 28.52 -5.46
C PRO A 185 -7.94 29.11 -4.05
N ALA A 186 -8.46 28.33 -3.10
CA ALA A 186 -8.63 28.77 -1.71
C ALA A 186 -7.31 29.09 -0.97
N LEU A 187 -6.15 28.71 -1.52
CA LEU A 187 -4.85 29.11 -0.97
C LEU A 187 -4.53 30.59 -1.19
N GLY A 188 -5.18 31.23 -2.17
CA GLY A 188 -4.98 32.64 -2.54
C GLY A 188 -4.24 32.83 -3.87
N HIS A 189 -3.85 34.07 -4.13
CA HIS A 189 -3.10 34.46 -5.33
C HIS A 189 -1.65 34.75 -4.99
N PHE A 190 -0.74 34.32 -5.87
CA PHE A 190 0.70 34.40 -5.66
C PHE A 190 1.38 34.98 -6.90
N ALA A 191 2.56 35.60 -6.73
CA ALA A 191 3.30 36.16 -7.86
C ALA A 191 3.85 35.08 -8.80
N ASN A 192 4.11 33.88 -8.27
CA ASN A 192 4.58 32.72 -9.02
C ASN A 192 4.22 31.42 -8.30
N SER A 193 4.40 30.29 -9.00
CA SER A 193 4.05 28.97 -8.48
C SER A 193 4.99 28.44 -7.40
N GLU A 194 6.22 28.95 -7.28
CA GLU A 194 7.12 28.61 -6.16
C GLU A 194 6.56 29.12 -4.83
N GLN A 195 6.04 30.35 -4.80
CA GLN A 195 5.33 30.90 -3.64
C GLN A 195 4.06 30.13 -3.33
N ALA A 196 3.29 29.74 -4.36
CA ALA A 196 2.08 28.94 -4.20
C ALA A 196 2.38 27.56 -3.59
N TRP A 197 3.42 26.87 -4.07
CA TRP A 197 3.86 25.58 -3.52
C TRP A 197 4.37 25.71 -2.09
N THR A 198 5.14 26.75 -1.80
CA THR A 198 5.59 27.03 -0.42
C THR A 198 4.39 27.20 0.51
N ARG A 199 3.41 28.02 0.13
CA ARG A 199 2.19 28.24 0.93
C ARG A 199 1.35 26.97 1.08
N ARG A 200 1.24 26.14 0.04
CA ARG A 200 0.58 24.84 0.09
C ARG A 200 1.20 23.94 1.16
N VAL A 201 2.52 23.78 1.13
CA VAL A 201 3.21 22.84 2.01
C VAL A 201 3.19 23.33 3.47
N GLN A 202 3.01 24.63 3.68
CA GLN A 202 2.78 25.21 5.00
C GLN A 202 1.39 24.93 5.61
N SER A 203 0.44 24.33 4.88
CA SER A 203 -0.92 24.08 5.38
C SER A 203 -1.01 22.86 6.33
N GLY A 204 -1.69 23.06 7.47
CA GLY A 204 -2.07 21.97 8.38
C GLY A 204 -0.97 21.53 9.36
N GLN A 205 -1.26 20.47 10.12
CA GLN A 205 -0.39 20.00 11.22
C GLN A 205 0.90 19.31 10.74
N ALA A 206 0.93 18.71 9.54
CA ALA A 206 2.14 18.09 8.99
C ALA A 206 3.12 19.09 8.36
N ALA A 207 2.76 20.37 8.26
CA ALA A 207 3.46 21.38 7.48
C ALA A 207 4.94 21.54 7.84
N GLN A 208 5.29 21.54 9.12
CA GLN A 208 6.67 21.69 9.57
C GLN A 208 7.56 20.55 9.05
N PHE A 209 7.07 19.31 9.11
CA PHE A 209 7.78 18.14 8.60
C PHE A 209 7.92 18.21 7.07
N MET A 210 6.84 18.53 6.36
CA MET A 210 6.87 18.60 4.89
C MET A 210 7.80 19.72 4.38
N MET A 211 7.82 20.88 5.05
CA MET A 211 8.75 21.97 4.74
C MET A 211 10.20 21.57 5.01
N GLY A 212 10.46 20.90 6.13
CA GLY A 212 11.77 20.35 6.47
C GLY A 212 12.28 19.36 5.43
N GLN A 213 11.42 18.45 4.97
CA GLN A 213 11.74 17.49 3.91
C GLN A 213 12.18 18.18 2.62
N LEU A 214 11.39 19.14 2.11
CA LEU A 214 11.74 19.86 0.88
C LEU A 214 13.01 20.69 1.03
N SER A 215 13.17 21.36 2.19
CA SER A 215 14.36 22.16 2.47
C SER A 215 15.64 21.30 2.55
N SER A 216 15.54 20.06 3.03
CA SER A 216 16.68 19.13 3.09
C SER A 216 17.23 18.74 1.71
N MET A 217 16.40 18.87 0.66
CA MET A 217 16.77 18.58 -0.73
C MET A 217 17.28 19.82 -1.49
N GLY A 218 17.17 21.01 -0.90
CA GLY A 218 17.48 22.29 -1.53
C GLY A 218 16.27 22.96 -2.20
N SER A 219 16.42 24.23 -2.57
CA SER A 219 15.39 25.07 -3.20
C SER A 219 14.90 24.53 -4.54
N LEU A 220 15.72 23.74 -5.24
CA LEU A 220 15.34 23.13 -6.52
C LEU A 220 14.13 22.19 -6.40
N SER A 221 13.91 21.59 -5.23
CA SER A 221 12.75 20.73 -4.98
C SER A 221 11.42 21.46 -5.21
N ILE A 222 11.26 22.67 -4.66
CA ILE A 222 10.07 23.52 -4.84
C ILE A 222 10.01 24.07 -6.27
N LYS A 223 11.14 24.47 -6.85
CA LYS A 223 11.22 24.95 -8.24
C LYS A 223 10.72 23.91 -9.24
N ASN A 224 11.12 22.65 -9.07
CA ASN A 224 10.69 21.56 -9.96
C ASN A 224 9.20 21.25 -9.80
N LEU A 225 8.65 21.30 -8.57
CA LEU A 225 7.21 21.14 -8.34
C LEU A 225 6.40 22.29 -8.95
N ALA A 226 6.91 23.52 -8.87
CA ALA A 226 6.32 24.70 -9.49
C ALA A 226 6.34 24.61 -11.02
N ASP A 227 7.50 24.31 -11.64
CA ASP A 227 7.63 24.09 -13.08
C ASP A 227 6.68 23.00 -13.58
N TRP A 228 6.60 21.87 -12.86
CA TRP A 228 5.70 20.76 -13.18
C TRP A 228 4.23 21.20 -13.18
N THR A 229 3.80 21.97 -12.18
CA THR A 229 2.42 22.49 -12.10
C THR A 229 2.14 23.52 -13.20
N ASP A 230 3.09 24.41 -13.49
CA ASP A 230 2.95 25.44 -14.53
C ASP A 230 2.87 24.84 -15.93
N ARG A 231 3.66 23.80 -16.21
CA ARG A 231 3.63 23.03 -17.46
C ARG A 231 2.29 22.36 -17.68
N ILE A 232 1.75 21.70 -16.66
CA ILE A 232 0.42 21.09 -16.71
C ILE A 232 -0.66 22.15 -16.92
N ALA A 233 -0.59 23.28 -16.21
CA ALA A 233 -1.54 24.39 -16.38
C ALA A 233 -1.52 25.00 -17.80
N LYS A 234 -0.37 24.95 -18.49
CA LYS A 234 -0.21 25.35 -19.89
C LYS A 234 -0.67 24.29 -20.90
N GLY A 235 -1.16 23.14 -20.43
CA GLY A 235 -1.72 22.08 -21.27
C GLY A 235 -0.76 20.94 -21.59
N GLU A 236 0.40 20.86 -20.93
CA GLU A 236 1.27 19.70 -21.10
C GLU A 236 0.65 18.43 -20.52
N LEU A 237 0.71 17.34 -21.30
CA LEU A 237 0.12 16.04 -20.95
C LEU A 237 1.22 15.02 -20.63
N PRO A 238 0.88 13.92 -19.92
CA PRO A 238 1.82 12.82 -19.69
C PRO A 238 2.41 12.29 -20.99
N HIS A 239 3.73 12.06 -20.98
CA HIS A 239 4.48 11.56 -22.15
C HIS A 239 4.14 10.10 -22.49
N ALA A 240 3.50 9.37 -21.57
CA ALA A 240 3.05 8.00 -21.76
C ALA A 240 1.54 7.87 -21.60
N LYS A 241 0.95 6.84 -22.21
CA LYS A 241 -0.47 6.50 -22.07
C LYS A 241 -0.63 5.17 -21.35
N PRO A 242 -1.56 5.04 -20.39
CA PRO A 242 -1.81 3.79 -19.71
C PRO A 242 -2.50 2.77 -20.62
N GLN A 243 -2.21 1.51 -20.35
CA GLN A 243 -2.87 0.39 -21.00
C GLN A 243 -4.13 0.03 -20.21
N ARG A 244 -5.19 -0.35 -20.93
CA ARG A 244 -6.38 -0.92 -20.31
C ARG A 244 -6.07 -2.28 -19.68
N PRO A 245 -6.77 -2.67 -18.61
CA PRO A 245 -6.70 -4.02 -18.05
C PRO A 245 -6.74 -5.12 -19.10
N GLN A 246 -5.79 -6.06 -19.00
CA GLN A 246 -5.64 -7.19 -19.92
C GLN A 246 -5.48 -8.51 -19.16
N GLY A 247 -5.86 -9.61 -19.81
CA GLY A 247 -5.75 -10.94 -19.23
C GLY A 247 -6.40 -11.03 -17.85
N VAL A 248 -5.63 -11.47 -16.86
CA VAL A 248 -6.09 -11.66 -15.47
C VAL A 248 -6.56 -10.37 -14.79
N GLU A 249 -6.10 -9.19 -15.22
CA GLU A 249 -6.55 -7.92 -14.64
C GLU A 249 -8.04 -7.64 -14.91
N ARG A 250 -8.61 -8.26 -15.95
CA ARG A 250 -10.05 -8.14 -16.26
C ARG A 250 -10.94 -8.98 -15.32
N ASN A 251 -10.31 -9.87 -14.58
CA ASN A 251 -10.99 -10.73 -13.63
C ASN A 251 -11.05 -10.11 -12.22
N ILE A 252 -10.62 -8.86 -12.07
CA ILE A 252 -10.61 -8.20 -10.78
C ILE A 252 -11.99 -7.61 -10.50
N VAL A 253 -12.48 -7.88 -9.28
CA VAL A 253 -13.65 -7.22 -8.70
C VAL A 253 -13.16 -6.40 -7.51
N VAL A 254 -13.52 -5.12 -7.49
CA VAL A 254 -13.22 -4.24 -6.35
C VAL A 254 -14.53 -3.82 -5.70
N THR A 255 -14.66 -4.02 -4.38
CA THR A 255 -15.74 -3.44 -3.60
C THR A 255 -15.18 -2.41 -2.62
N LEU A 256 -15.67 -1.17 -2.67
CA LEU A 256 -15.25 -0.09 -1.78
C LEU A 256 -16.38 0.26 -0.81
N ARG A 257 -16.01 0.58 0.43
CA ARG A 257 -16.92 1.07 1.46
C ARG A 257 -16.29 2.23 2.21
N ASP A 258 -17.06 3.27 2.46
CA ASP A 258 -16.64 4.34 3.36
C ASP A 258 -16.58 3.79 4.80
N TRP A 259 -15.58 4.23 5.54
CA TRP A 259 -15.52 4.02 6.99
C TRP A 259 -14.80 5.20 7.65
N MET A 260 -15.15 5.47 8.92
CA MET A 260 -14.72 6.67 9.66
C MET A 260 -15.39 7.98 9.18
N ASP A 261 -14.67 9.10 9.19
CA ASP A 261 -15.16 10.45 8.97
C ASP A 261 -14.31 11.24 7.94
N GLU A 262 -14.70 12.47 7.64
CA GLU A 262 -14.09 13.30 6.58
C GLU A 262 -12.79 14.02 7.00
N LYS A 263 -12.46 14.01 8.30
CA LYS A 263 -11.31 14.75 8.86
C LYS A 263 -10.11 13.85 9.14
N HIS A 264 -10.37 12.58 9.44
CA HIS A 264 -9.35 11.64 9.85
C HIS A 264 -9.00 10.65 8.74
N TYR A 265 -7.75 10.20 8.74
CA TYR A 265 -7.26 9.20 7.79
C TYR A 265 -6.95 7.88 8.49
N LEU A 266 -6.81 6.82 7.69
CA LEU A 266 -6.45 5.49 8.17
C LEU A 266 -5.14 5.06 7.57
N HIS A 267 -4.13 4.84 8.40
CA HIS A 267 -2.83 4.39 7.93
C HIS A 267 -2.93 2.97 7.37
N ASP A 268 -3.51 2.05 8.13
CA ASP A 268 -3.55 0.64 7.80
C ASP A 268 -4.92 0.00 8.12
N LEU A 269 -5.12 -1.24 7.69
CA LEU A 269 -6.19 -2.10 8.17
C LEU A 269 -5.68 -3.53 8.40
N ILE A 270 -6.42 -4.30 9.19
CA ILE A 270 -6.19 -5.74 9.35
C ILE A 270 -7.48 -6.51 9.14
N ALA A 271 -7.36 -7.67 8.46
CA ALA A 271 -8.47 -8.51 8.08
C ALA A 271 -8.42 -9.89 8.73
N SER A 272 -7.24 -10.49 8.95
CA SER A 272 -7.07 -11.81 9.58
C SER A 272 -5.68 -11.98 10.21
N ASP A 273 -5.43 -13.15 10.80
CA ASP A 273 -4.05 -13.59 11.10
C ASP A 273 -3.42 -14.07 9.78
N LYS A 274 -2.31 -13.45 9.36
CA LYS A 274 -1.62 -13.81 8.11
C LYS A 274 -1.27 -15.30 8.04
N ARG A 275 -0.88 -15.92 9.16
CA ARG A 275 -0.48 -17.33 9.25
C ARG A 275 -1.68 -18.28 9.13
N TYR A 276 -2.87 -17.77 9.43
CA TYR A 276 -4.12 -18.52 9.48
C TYR A 276 -5.25 -17.65 8.93
N PRO A 277 -5.38 -17.50 7.61
CA PRO A 277 -6.21 -16.46 7.00
C PRO A 277 -7.72 -16.62 7.23
N THR A 278 -8.15 -17.74 7.82
CA THR A 278 -9.54 -18.02 8.21
C THR A 278 -9.93 -17.59 9.62
N VAL A 279 -8.99 -17.10 10.44
CA VAL A 279 -9.24 -16.77 11.87
C VAL A 279 -10.40 -15.78 12.04
N ASN A 280 -10.48 -14.79 11.16
CA ASN A 280 -11.52 -13.75 11.21
C ASN A 280 -12.50 -13.86 10.03
N ALA A 281 -12.78 -15.08 9.56
CA ALA A 281 -13.72 -15.35 8.48
C ALA A 281 -15.08 -14.64 8.69
N TYR A 282 -15.53 -13.90 7.68
CA TYR A 282 -16.72 -13.04 7.67
C TYR A 282 -16.75 -11.98 8.77
N GLY A 283 -15.65 -11.78 9.49
CA GLY A 283 -15.55 -10.87 10.60
C GLY A 283 -15.42 -9.41 10.15
N PRO A 284 -15.45 -8.49 11.11
CA PRO A 284 -15.17 -7.09 10.85
C PRO A 284 -13.68 -6.84 10.55
N LEU A 285 -13.40 -5.73 9.87
CA LEU A 285 -12.06 -5.19 9.66
C LEU A 285 -11.79 -4.10 10.71
N TYR A 286 -10.52 -3.91 11.05
CA TYR A 286 -10.08 -2.90 12.03
C TYR A 286 -9.07 -1.96 11.39
N GLY A 287 -9.30 -0.66 11.47
CA GLY A 287 -8.39 0.36 10.92
C GLY A 287 -7.40 0.90 11.94
N SER A 288 -6.23 1.36 11.48
CA SER A 288 -5.19 1.97 12.31
C SER A 288 -5.08 3.48 12.00
N PRO A 289 -5.67 4.36 12.82
CA PRO A 289 -5.70 5.81 12.58
C PRO A 289 -4.40 6.52 13.04
N GLU A 290 -3.23 6.10 12.56
CA GLU A 290 -1.92 6.66 12.97
C GLU A 290 -1.88 8.19 12.90
N TYR A 291 -1.35 8.86 13.91
CA TYR A 291 -1.39 10.31 14.13
C TYR A 291 -2.76 11.00 14.04
N SER A 292 -3.85 10.30 13.70
CA SER A 292 -5.09 10.92 13.27
C SER A 292 -6.10 11.02 14.41
N SER A 293 -6.50 9.89 15.00
CA SER A 293 -7.56 9.84 16.02
C SER A 293 -7.38 8.68 17.00
N ASP A 294 -7.90 8.80 18.22
CA ASP A 294 -8.00 7.68 19.17
C ASP A 294 -9.18 6.72 18.87
N ASN A 295 -10.01 7.06 17.87
CA ASN A 295 -11.11 6.22 17.42
C ASN A 295 -10.64 5.18 16.41
N ILE A 296 -10.59 3.92 16.81
CA ILE A 296 -10.31 2.76 15.95
C ILE A 296 -11.59 2.43 15.17
N PRO A 297 -11.65 2.64 13.84
CA PRO A 297 -12.82 2.28 13.07
C PRO A 297 -12.92 0.76 12.88
N ILE A 298 -14.18 0.29 12.84
CA ILE A 298 -14.53 -1.10 12.68
C ILE A 298 -15.56 -1.20 11.55
N LEU A 299 -15.22 -1.87 10.46
CA LEU A 299 -16.12 -2.10 9.32
C LEU A 299 -16.61 -3.55 9.33
N ASP A 300 -17.93 -3.76 9.39
CA ASP A 300 -18.56 -5.06 9.17
C ASP A 300 -18.97 -5.15 7.68
N PRO A 301 -18.21 -5.87 6.84
CA PRO A 301 -18.47 -5.94 5.40
C PRO A 301 -19.71 -6.77 5.04
N VAL A 302 -20.16 -7.65 5.95
CA VAL A 302 -21.34 -8.50 5.76
C VAL A 302 -22.61 -7.69 5.99
N LYS A 303 -22.65 -6.89 7.07
CA LYS A 303 -23.78 -6.01 7.36
C LYS A 303 -23.73 -4.68 6.62
N ASN A 304 -22.59 -4.36 6.02
CA ASN A 304 -22.30 -3.07 5.40
C ASN A 304 -22.51 -1.90 6.38
N THR A 305 -21.92 -2.02 7.57
CA THR A 305 -22.00 -1.01 8.64
C THR A 305 -20.62 -0.68 9.16
N ALA A 306 -20.37 0.59 9.53
CA ALA A 306 -19.15 1.01 10.20
C ALA A 306 -19.47 1.54 11.61
N THR A 307 -18.59 1.23 12.57
CA THR A 307 -18.63 1.72 13.95
C THR A 307 -17.22 2.16 14.37
N VAL A 308 -17.07 2.70 15.58
CA VAL A 308 -15.78 3.07 16.15
C VAL A 308 -15.64 2.52 17.57
N PHE A 309 -14.41 2.17 17.93
CA PHE A 309 -14.01 1.93 19.32
C PHE A 309 -13.05 3.03 19.73
N HIS A 310 -13.41 3.80 20.76
CA HIS A 310 -12.53 4.82 21.33
C HIS A 310 -11.54 4.14 22.26
N ALA A 311 -10.28 4.04 21.84
CA ALA A 311 -9.28 3.35 22.65
C ALA A 311 -8.85 4.21 23.85
N PRO A 312 -8.79 3.64 25.06
CA PRO A 312 -8.34 4.37 26.24
C PRO A 312 -6.82 4.56 26.22
N VAL A 313 -6.36 5.53 27.01
CA VAL A 313 -4.95 5.64 27.45
C VAL A 313 -4.86 5.20 28.91
N ARG A 314 -3.72 4.65 29.33
CA ARG A 314 -3.53 4.23 30.73
C ARG A 314 -3.37 5.45 31.64
N ASP A 315 -2.55 6.40 31.20
CA ASP A 315 -2.21 7.59 31.95
C ASP A 315 -3.04 8.77 31.42
N ALA A 316 -3.94 9.34 32.24
CA ALA A 316 -4.88 10.38 31.78
C ALA A 316 -4.19 11.65 31.23
N GLU A 317 -3.01 11.98 31.76
CA GLU A 317 -2.18 13.12 31.34
C GLU A 317 -1.24 12.79 30.18
N MET A 318 -1.33 11.59 29.60
CA MET A 318 -0.51 11.20 28.45
C MET A 318 -0.63 12.25 27.35
N PRO A 319 0.48 12.84 26.85
CA PRO A 319 0.41 13.91 25.86
C PRO A 319 -0.19 13.42 24.54
N LEU A 320 -0.61 14.37 23.70
CA LEU A 320 -0.87 14.04 22.29
C LEU A 320 0.40 13.50 21.67
N SER A 321 0.26 12.50 20.79
CA SER A 321 1.35 11.98 19.98
C SER A 321 1.67 12.95 18.82
N LEU A 322 1.85 14.22 19.15
CA LEU A 322 2.01 15.37 18.24
C LEU A 322 3.01 16.36 18.85
N GLY A 323 3.60 17.23 18.01
CA GLY A 323 4.59 18.21 18.43
C GLY A 323 6.04 17.71 18.24
N PRO A 324 7.02 18.25 18.99
CA PRO A 324 8.42 17.91 18.83
C PRO A 324 8.67 16.40 18.92
N GLY A 325 9.34 15.83 17.92
CA GLY A 325 9.61 14.39 17.81
C GLY A 325 8.54 13.59 17.05
N HIS A 326 7.43 14.23 16.66
CA HIS A 326 6.37 13.62 15.85
C HIS A 326 6.30 14.25 14.45
N VAL A 327 5.66 13.53 13.52
CA VAL A 327 5.47 13.97 12.13
C VAL A 327 4.39 15.05 11.97
N ALA A 328 3.63 15.33 13.02
CA ALA A 328 2.55 16.31 13.03
C ALA A 328 2.67 17.22 14.27
N ALA A 329 2.47 18.52 14.07
CA ALA A 329 2.52 19.53 15.12
C ALA A 329 1.20 19.63 15.89
N LEU A 330 1.25 20.24 17.09
CA LEU A 330 0.08 20.50 17.92
C LEU A 330 -0.90 21.50 17.29
N LYS A 331 -0.39 22.44 16.49
CA LYS A 331 -1.17 23.44 15.77
C LYS A 331 -0.76 23.48 14.30
N PRO A 332 -1.68 23.78 13.38
CA PRO A 332 -1.32 24.06 12.00
C PRO A 332 -0.28 25.17 11.91
N LEU A 333 0.67 25.06 10.97
CA LEU A 333 1.62 26.14 10.69
C LEU A 333 0.93 27.30 9.96
N MET A 334 0.09 26.97 9.00
CA MET A 334 -0.82 27.89 8.30
C MET A 334 -2.17 27.20 8.11
N ALA A 335 -3.21 28.01 7.93
CA ALA A 335 -4.57 27.55 7.66
C ALA A 335 -4.61 26.53 6.50
N SER A 336 -5.34 25.44 6.72
CA SER A 336 -5.74 24.48 5.69
C SER A 336 -6.78 25.13 4.76
N PRO A 337 -6.68 24.95 3.42
CA PRO A 337 -7.74 25.40 2.51
C PRO A 337 -9.07 24.65 2.71
N TYR A 338 -9.07 23.54 3.45
CA TYR A 338 -10.26 22.73 3.71
C TYR A 338 -10.85 22.98 5.10
N TRP A 339 -10.01 23.18 6.11
CA TRP A 339 -10.39 23.18 7.53
C TRP A 339 -9.97 24.46 8.29
N GLY A 340 -9.38 25.45 7.62
CA GLY A 340 -8.87 26.65 8.27
C GLY A 340 -7.78 26.32 9.29
N ASP A 341 -7.82 26.98 10.45
CA ASP A 341 -6.86 26.78 11.54
C ASP A 341 -7.24 25.62 12.49
N GLU A 342 -8.24 24.82 12.15
CA GLU A 342 -8.65 23.67 12.96
C GLU A 342 -7.52 22.61 13.02
N ALA A 343 -7.13 22.22 14.24
CA ALA A 343 -6.27 21.07 14.48
C ALA A 343 -7.11 19.79 14.49
N ILE A 344 -7.27 19.18 13.31
CA ILE A 344 -8.13 18.02 13.10
C ILE A 344 -7.49 16.70 13.58
N TRP A 345 -6.20 16.65 13.83
CA TRP A 345 -5.53 15.47 14.39
C TRP A 345 -5.27 15.66 15.87
N ASN A 346 -5.71 14.69 16.68
CA ASN A 346 -5.77 14.80 18.13
C ASN A 346 -5.43 13.49 18.87
N GLN A 347 -4.69 12.60 18.22
CA GLN A 347 -4.44 11.27 18.75
C GLN A 347 -3.44 11.26 19.93
N ARG A 348 -3.72 10.42 20.94
CA ARG A 348 -2.79 10.02 21.99
C ARG A 348 -2.20 8.64 21.74
N ILE A 349 -3.03 7.63 21.45
CA ILE A 349 -2.62 6.22 21.36
C ILE A 349 -1.67 5.92 20.19
N ASN A 350 -1.67 6.75 19.15
CA ASN A 350 -0.82 6.58 17.97
C ASN A 350 -0.79 5.17 17.37
N ASN A 351 -1.96 4.56 17.17
CA ASN A 351 -2.07 3.21 16.61
C ASN A 351 -1.57 3.19 15.16
N HIS A 352 -0.42 2.57 14.93
CA HIS A 352 0.23 2.52 13.62
C HIS A 352 -0.20 1.34 12.78
N ASN A 353 -0.12 0.16 13.37
CA ASN A 353 -0.40 -1.11 12.72
C ASN A 353 -0.98 -2.05 13.76
N SER A 354 -1.94 -2.86 13.33
CA SER A 354 -2.59 -3.83 14.18
C SER A 354 -2.53 -5.21 13.53
N MET A 355 -2.41 -6.26 14.32
CA MET A 355 -2.40 -7.65 13.86
C MET A 355 -3.47 -8.45 14.60
N ILE A 356 -4.19 -9.31 13.88
CA ILE A 356 -5.09 -10.28 14.50
C ILE A 356 -4.26 -11.51 14.88
N GLY A 357 -4.30 -11.89 16.15
CA GLY A 357 -3.72 -13.15 16.62
C GLY A 357 -4.65 -14.33 16.35
N ARG A 358 -4.11 -15.55 16.49
CA ARG A 358 -4.85 -16.80 16.25
C ARG A 358 -6.12 -16.97 17.10
N ASP A 359 -6.20 -16.27 18.23
CA ASP A 359 -7.34 -16.23 19.14
C ASP A 359 -8.43 -15.22 18.73
N GLY A 360 -8.19 -14.44 17.68
CA GLY A 360 -9.08 -13.40 17.18
C GLY A 360 -8.99 -12.07 17.93
N ARG A 361 -8.01 -11.88 18.83
CA ARG A 361 -7.74 -10.58 19.46
C ARG A 361 -6.89 -9.70 18.54
N LEU A 362 -7.06 -8.39 18.70
CA LEU A 362 -6.33 -7.37 17.96
C LEU A 362 -5.14 -6.91 18.80
N TRP A 363 -3.93 -7.03 18.27
CA TRP A 363 -2.69 -6.59 18.90
C TRP A 363 -2.22 -5.33 18.20
N LEU A 364 -1.96 -4.26 18.95
CA LEU A 364 -1.80 -2.92 18.42
C LEU A 364 -0.40 -2.38 18.75
N ALA A 365 0.25 -1.79 17.76
CA ALA A 365 1.37 -0.89 18.00
C ALA A 365 0.77 0.45 18.43
N ALA A 366 0.61 0.63 19.74
CA ALA A 366 -0.09 1.77 20.31
C ALA A 366 0.62 2.23 21.59
N ALA A 367 0.75 3.53 21.73
CA ALA A 367 1.25 4.19 22.91
C ALA A 367 0.24 4.02 24.06
N VAL A 368 0.73 3.61 25.23
CA VAL A 368 -0.08 3.37 26.42
C VAL A 368 0.20 4.37 27.53
N ARG A 369 1.37 5.01 27.50
CA ARG A 369 1.86 5.96 28.50
C ARG A 369 2.71 7.08 27.88
N GLY A 370 3.19 7.98 28.72
CA GLY A 370 4.22 8.95 28.36
C GLY A 370 5.59 8.30 28.03
N PRO A 371 6.53 9.09 27.47
CA PRO A 371 7.69 8.55 26.80
C PRO A 371 8.77 7.94 27.70
N ASP A 372 8.71 8.16 29.02
CA ASP A 372 9.72 7.70 29.96
C ASP A 372 9.48 6.25 30.35
N ASN A 373 10.49 5.39 30.14
CA ASN A 373 10.38 3.99 30.48
C ASN A 373 10.35 3.75 32.00
N PRO A 374 9.67 2.70 32.47
CA PRO A 374 9.71 2.28 33.86
C PRO A 374 11.10 1.76 34.26
N ALA A 375 11.36 1.70 35.58
CA ALA A 375 12.67 1.33 36.12
C ALA A 375 13.17 -0.04 35.64
N PHE A 376 12.28 -1.01 35.41
CA PHE A 376 12.66 -2.35 34.95
C PHE A 376 13.21 -2.38 33.52
N CYS A 377 13.10 -1.29 32.75
CA CYS A 377 13.69 -1.15 31.42
C CYS A 377 15.10 -0.54 31.42
N LYS A 378 15.48 0.07 32.55
CA LYS A 378 16.65 0.95 32.67
C LYS A 378 17.84 0.22 33.27
N ALA A 379 18.99 0.90 33.25
CA ALA A 379 20.20 0.41 33.89
C ALA A 379 19.94 0.11 35.38
N GLY A 380 20.49 -1.01 35.88
CA GLY A 380 20.25 -1.50 37.24
C GLY A 380 19.06 -2.45 37.40
N SER A 381 18.29 -2.69 36.33
CA SER A 381 17.23 -3.71 36.31
C SER A 381 17.79 -5.13 36.28
N ASP A 382 17.02 -6.07 36.84
CA ASP A 382 17.32 -7.50 36.76
C ASP A 382 16.90 -8.17 35.45
N LEU A 383 16.08 -7.48 34.63
CA LEU A 383 15.60 -7.99 33.36
C LEU A 383 16.78 -8.18 32.39
N PRO A 384 16.98 -9.38 31.80
CA PRO A 384 18.16 -9.67 30.98
C PRO A 384 18.42 -8.65 29.87
N SER A 385 17.41 -8.31 29.07
CA SER A 385 17.53 -7.29 28.01
C SER A 385 18.02 -5.93 28.51
N ALA A 386 17.58 -5.50 29.71
CA ALA A 386 17.99 -4.22 30.31
C ALA A 386 19.43 -4.26 30.85
N LYS A 387 19.93 -5.44 31.24
CA LYS A 387 21.34 -5.64 31.63
C LYS A 387 22.28 -5.47 30.43
N PHE A 388 21.88 -5.96 29.26
CA PHE A 388 22.70 -5.87 28.04
C PHE A 388 22.52 -4.55 27.28
N PHE A 389 21.30 -4.01 27.23
CA PHE A 389 21.02 -2.77 26.50
C PHE A 389 19.84 -2.02 27.15
N PRO A 390 20.07 -1.22 28.21
CA PRO A 390 19.01 -0.49 28.88
C PRO A 390 18.38 0.58 27.98
N LEU A 391 17.07 0.78 28.12
CA LEU A 391 16.30 1.75 27.34
C LEU A 391 15.62 2.76 28.25
N GLU A 392 15.96 4.03 28.06
CA GLU A 392 15.43 5.11 28.90
C GLU A 392 14.02 5.56 28.50
N ARG A 393 13.69 5.47 27.21
CA ARG A 393 12.48 6.06 26.63
C ARG A 393 11.95 5.24 25.46
N THR A 394 10.65 5.29 25.24
CA THR A 394 9.94 4.79 24.04
C THR A 394 8.72 5.66 23.77
N LEU A 395 8.20 5.69 22.54
CA LEU A 395 7.05 6.54 22.17
C LEU A 395 5.77 5.74 21.83
N ARG A 396 5.90 4.43 21.64
CA ARG A 396 4.80 3.55 21.25
C ARG A 396 5.09 2.15 21.76
N GLU A 397 4.20 1.63 22.59
CA GLU A 397 4.30 0.30 23.19
C GLU A 397 3.35 -0.70 22.49
N LEU A 398 2.86 -1.69 23.23
CA LEU A 398 1.84 -2.62 22.76
C LEU A 398 0.54 -2.46 23.55
N ALA A 399 -0.56 -2.74 22.87
CA ALA A 399 -1.85 -2.98 23.51
C ALA A 399 -2.53 -4.18 22.88
N VAL A 400 -3.49 -4.76 23.58
CA VAL A 400 -4.35 -5.81 23.03
C VAL A 400 -5.82 -5.49 23.28
N PHE A 401 -6.62 -5.55 22.22
CA PHE A 401 -8.06 -5.34 22.24
C PHE A 401 -8.76 -6.66 21.93
N ASN A 402 -9.67 -7.08 22.82
CA ASN A 402 -10.55 -8.21 22.58
C ASN A 402 -11.88 -7.70 21.99
N PRO A 403 -12.14 -7.91 20.69
CA PRO A 403 -13.34 -7.37 20.07
C PRO A 403 -14.65 -8.00 20.56
N LYS A 404 -14.59 -9.19 21.16
CA LYS A 404 -15.76 -9.92 21.69
C LYS A 404 -16.19 -9.36 23.05
N THR A 405 -15.23 -9.10 23.95
CA THR A 405 -15.50 -8.59 25.30
C THR A 405 -15.42 -7.08 25.42
N LYS A 406 -14.85 -6.40 24.42
CA LYS A 406 -14.48 -4.98 24.44
C LYS A 406 -13.43 -4.63 25.50
N ASP A 407 -12.70 -5.62 25.99
CA ASP A 407 -11.60 -5.43 26.90
C ASP A 407 -10.37 -4.88 26.16
N TYR A 408 -9.72 -3.87 26.73
CA TYR A 408 -8.53 -3.24 26.19
C TYR A 408 -7.44 -3.25 27.25
N GLN A 409 -6.33 -3.93 26.97
CA GLN A 409 -5.24 -4.12 27.92
C GLN A 409 -3.98 -3.41 27.43
N PHE A 410 -3.31 -2.76 28.37
CA PHE A 410 -2.05 -2.04 28.14
C PHE A 410 -0.87 -2.98 28.41
N ILE A 411 0.07 -3.06 27.47
CA ILE A 411 1.28 -3.87 27.60
C ILE A 411 2.48 -2.93 27.59
N ASP A 412 3.03 -2.68 28.78
CA ASP A 412 4.12 -1.71 28.99
C ASP A 412 5.47 -2.27 28.51
N THR A 413 5.70 -2.23 27.19
CA THR A 413 6.97 -2.64 26.59
C THR A 413 8.05 -1.57 26.73
N CYS A 414 9.29 -2.00 26.93
CA CYS A 414 10.46 -1.12 27.07
C CYS A 414 10.97 -0.55 25.74
N PHE A 415 10.62 -1.18 24.62
CA PHE A 415 11.06 -0.83 23.28
C PHE A 415 9.95 -0.16 22.48
N GLY A 416 10.34 0.55 21.41
CA GLY A 416 9.41 1.15 20.46
C GLY A 416 8.79 0.13 19.51
N THR A 417 7.54 0.37 19.15
CA THR A 417 6.80 -0.48 18.19
C THR A 417 6.38 0.31 16.94
N HIS A 418 6.20 -0.40 15.84
CA HIS A 418 5.73 0.18 14.57
C HIS A 418 4.92 -0.86 13.80
N HIS A 419 5.53 -1.69 12.97
CA HIS A 419 4.87 -2.87 12.40
C HIS A 419 5.00 -4.08 13.32
N LEU A 420 3.97 -4.92 13.33
CA LEU A 420 3.89 -6.12 14.15
C LEU A 420 3.77 -7.35 13.26
N GLN A 421 4.38 -8.47 13.66
CA GLN A 421 4.13 -9.77 13.05
C GLN A 421 4.25 -10.90 14.08
N PHE A 422 3.37 -11.88 13.98
CA PHE A 422 3.45 -13.09 14.80
C PHE A 422 4.49 -14.08 14.25
N GLY A 423 5.29 -14.64 15.16
CA GLY A 423 6.21 -15.72 14.88
C GLY A 423 5.51 -17.05 14.61
N PHE A 424 6.24 -17.98 14.00
CA PHE A 424 5.78 -19.35 13.72
C PHE A 424 6.15 -20.32 14.85
N ASP A 425 6.24 -19.82 16.09
CA ASP A 425 6.68 -20.58 17.26
C ASP A 425 5.53 -20.93 18.22
N ALA A 426 5.84 -21.79 19.20
CA ALA A 426 4.87 -22.29 20.16
C ALA A 426 4.35 -21.23 21.15
N ASN A 427 4.98 -20.06 21.24
CA ASN A 427 4.59 -18.98 22.14
C ASN A 427 3.72 -17.92 21.44
N ASP A 428 3.46 -18.08 20.14
CA ASP A 428 2.86 -17.03 19.32
C ASP A 428 3.58 -15.69 19.57
N THR A 429 4.93 -15.72 19.54
CA THR A 429 5.75 -14.54 19.86
C THR A 429 5.41 -13.41 18.90
N LEU A 430 5.04 -12.25 19.43
CA LEU A 430 4.78 -11.04 18.66
C LEU A 430 6.08 -10.26 18.51
N TRP A 431 6.60 -10.18 17.29
CA TRP A 431 7.80 -9.43 16.95
C TRP A 431 7.44 -8.02 16.47
N THR A 432 8.29 -7.05 16.81
CA THR A 432 8.02 -5.63 16.51
C THR A 432 9.17 -4.99 15.76
N SER A 433 8.83 -4.10 14.81
CA SER A 433 9.74 -3.09 14.28
C SER A 433 9.61 -1.78 15.05
N GLY A 434 10.36 -0.73 14.70
CA GLY A 434 10.27 0.58 15.36
C GLY A 434 11.08 0.74 16.64
N GLY A 435 11.80 -0.31 17.07
CA GLY A 435 12.63 -0.30 18.28
C GLY A 435 13.91 0.53 18.17
N GLY A 436 14.19 1.15 17.02
CA GLY A 436 15.37 1.98 16.79
C GLY A 436 16.66 1.16 16.91
N PRO A 437 17.46 1.32 17.98
CA PRO A 437 18.70 0.54 18.17
C PRO A 437 18.48 -0.95 18.49
N VAL A 438 17.24 -1.39 18.74
CA VAL A 438 16.94 -2.77 19.17
C VAL A 438 15.81 -3.39 18.35
N VAL A 439 15.73 -4.72 18.42
CA VAL A 439 14.56 -5.51 17.97
C VAL A 439 13.88 -6.09 19.22
N GLY A 440 12.58 -5.84 19.36
CA GLY A 440 11.78 -6.25 20.52
C GLY A 440 10.76 -7.34 20.17
N TRP A 441 10.37 -8.10 21.19
CA TRP A 441 9.34 -9.12 21.09
C TRP A 441 8.54 -9.28 22.39
N LEU A 442 7.35 -9.86 22.25
CA LEU A 442 6.46 -10.24 23.34
C LEU A 442 6.05 -11.71 23.21
N ASN A 443 6.29 -12.50 24.25
CA ASN A 443 5.70 -13.81 24.43
C ASN A 443 4.23 -13.64 24.85
N THR A 444 3.31 -13.83 23.90
CA THR A 444 1.88 -13.58 24.12
C THR A 444 1.25 -14.59 25.07
N LYS A 445 1.72 -15.84 25.09
CA LYS A 445 1.26 -16.85 26.06
C LYS A 445 1.69 -16.54 27.49
N MET A 446 2.91 -16.03 27.68
CA MET A 446 3.37 -15.58 29.00
C MET A 446 2.54 -14.39 29.47
N TRP A 447 2.22 -13.46 28.56
CA TRP A 447 1.32 -12.35 28.85
C TRP A 447 -0.05 -12.85 29.31
N ASP A 448 -0.67 -13.74 28.55
CA ASP A 448 -1.99 -14.28 28.90
C ASP A 448 -2.00 -15.01 30.24
N ALA A 449 -0.92 -15.74 30.54
CA ALA A 449 -0.81 -16.50 31.78
C ALA A 449 -0.59 -15.62 33.02
N THR A 450 0.11 -14.49 32.88
CA THR A 450 0.65 -13.74 34.02
C THR A 450 0.21 -12.29 34.11
N HIS A 451 -0.17 -11.69 32.96
CA HIS A 451 -0.38 -10.25 32.77
C HIS A 451 0.83 -9.41 33.26
N ASP A 452 2.02 -10.01 33.25
CA ASP A 452 3.28 -9.39 33.68
C ASP A 452 4.08 -8.99 32.44
N ALA A 453 4.04 -7.70 32.10
CA ALA A 453 4.72 -7.20 30.91
C ALA A 453 6.24 -7.39 30.98
N ALA A 454 6.86 -7.27 32.16
CA ALA A 454 8.30 -7.43 32.31
C ALA A 454 8.74 -8.88 32.06
N LYS A 455 7.97 -9.86 32.53
CA LYS A 455 8.26 -11.29 32.26
C LYS A 455 7.93 -11.72 30.84
N SER A 456 7.03 -11.02 30.18
CA SER A 456 6.51 -11.43 28.86
C SER A 456 7.32 -10.87 27.70
N GLN A 457 8.22 -9.93 27.92
CA GLN A 457 8.92 -9.22 26.85
C GLN A 457 10.44 -9.46 26.84
N GLY A 458 11.06 -9.18 25.70
CA GLY A 458 12.51 -9.08 25.58
C GLY A 458 12.91 -8.20 24.40
N TRP A 459 14.17 -7.78 24.38
CA TRP A 459 14.76 -7.08 23.25
C TRP A 459 16.25 -7.35 23.16
N THR A 460 16.83 -7.08 21.99
CA THR A 460 18.26 -7.21 21.75
C THR A 460 18.78 -6.11 20.85
N ALA A 461 20.01 -5.66 21.11
CA ALA A 461 20.78 -4.89 20.16
C ALA A 461 21.15 -5.74 18.94
N LEU A 462 21.46 -5.07 17.83
CA LEU A 462 21.87 -5.70 16.58
C LEU A 462 23.39 -5.81 16.55
N ILE A 463 23.91 -7.03 16.68
CA ILE A 463 25.35 -7.33 16.78
C ILE A 463 25.78 -8.18 15.59
N LEU A 464 26.74 -7.69 14.80
CA LEU A 464 27.40 -8.45 13.76
C LEU A 464 28.54 -9.27 14.37
N ASP A 465 28.59 -10.55 14.02
CA ASP A 465 29.70 -11.47 14.32
C ASP A 465 30.91 -11.12 13.44
N THR A 466 31.59 -10.01 13.75
CA THR A 466 32.72 -9.52 12.94
C THR A 466 34.00 -10.29 13.19
N ASN A 467 34.14 -10.97 14.33
CA ASN A 467 35.28 -11.85 14.60
C ASN A 467 35.11 -13.24 13.93
N GLY A 468 33.89 -13.61 13.55
CA GLY A 468 33.55 -14.77 12.71
C GLY A 468 33.45 -16.10 13.47
N ASN A 469 33.34 -16.09 14.80
CA ASN A 469 33.38 -17.31 15.60
C ASN A 469 32.00 -17.97 15.83
N GLY A 470 30.93 -17.34 15.33
CA GLY A 470 29.56 -17.84 15.41
C GLY A 470 28.87 -17.66 16.77
N LYS A 471 29.44 -16.85 17.66
CA LYS A 471 28.90 -16.55 18.98
C LYS A 471 28.88 -15.05 19.19
N ARG A 472 27.90 -14.57 19.96
CA ARG A 472 27.90 -13.20 20.42
C ARG A 472 28.89 -13.03 21.55
N ASP A 473 29.90 -12.19 21.34
CA ASP A 473 30.94 -11.84 22.30
C ASP A 473 30.83 -10.39 22.76
N ASP A 474 31.84 -9.93 23.50
CA ASP A 474 32.12 -8.50 23.67
C ASP A 474 32.18 -7.83 22.30
N TYR A 475 31.52 -6.68 22.18
CA TYR A 475 31.44 -5.92 20.94
C TYR A 475 31.96 -4.49 21.09
N VAL A 476 32.37 -3.91 19.97
CA VAL A 476 32.58 -2.46 19.84
C VAL A 476 31.28 -1.75 19.47
N GLU A 477 31.15 -0.50 19.90
CA GLU A 477 30.00 0.34 19.59
C GLU A 477 29.93 0.72 18.09
N SER A 478 28.76 1.15 17.62
CA SER A 478 28.51 1.36 16.19
C SER A 478 29.40 2.42 15.53
N ASP A 479 29.80 3.43 16.30
CA ASP A 479 30.67 4.54 15.90
C ASP A 479 32.16 4.22 16.08
N GLN A 480 32.50 3.09 16.69
CA GLN A 480 33.87 2.65 16.90
C GLN A 480 34.41 1.82 15.71
N PRO A 481 35.72 1.84 15.46
CA PRO A 481 36.34 0.98 14.44
C PRO A 481 36.16 -0.51 14.79
N VAL A 482 36.14 -1.36 13.77
CA VAL A 482 36.09 -2.83 13.97
C VAL A 482 37.35 -3.28 14.73
N ASP A 483 37.16 -4.06 15.78
CA ASP A 483 38.22 -4.79 16.49
C ASP A 483 38.17 -6.27 16.04
N PRO A 484 39.24 -6.83 15.45
CA PRO A 484 39.24 -8.21 14.98
C PRO A 484 38.98 -9.29 16.05
N THR A 485 39.10 -8.94 17.33
CA THR A 485 38.86 -9.85 18.46
C THR A 485 37.44 -9.75 19.01
N LYS A 486 36.62 -8.83 18.49
CA LYS A 486 35.29 -8.50 19.00
C LYS A 486 34.24 -8.49 17.91
N ASP A 487 32.99 -8.55 18.36
CA ASP A 487 31.84 -8.28 17.53
C ASP A 487 31.63 -6.78 17.32
N LYS A 488 30.68 -6.41 16.46
CA LYS A 488 30.35 -5.01 16.21
C LYS A 488 28.85 -4.77 16.30
N ARG A 489 28.43 -3.82 17.15
CA ARG A 489 27.06 -3.33 17.13
C ARG A 489 26.80 -2.49 15.89
N ILE A 490 25.61 -2.62 15.30
CA ILE A 490 25.10 -1.76 14.23
C ILE A 490 23.83 -1.03 14.67
N VAL A 491 23.55 0.10 14.01
CA VAL A 491 22.28 0.82 14.14
C VAL A 491 21.50 0.61 12.85
N ALA A 492 20.69 -0.44 12.82
CA ALA A 492 19.94 -0.84 11.64
C ALA A 492 18.47 -1.10 12.04
N GLY A 493 17.82 -0.03 12.50
CA GLY A 493 16.46 -0.10 13.04
C GLY A 493 15.45 -0.62 12.03
N PHE A 494 14.69 -1.63 12.44
CA PHE A 494 13.70 -2.26 11.59
C PHE A 494 12.57 -1.28 11.29
N TYR A 495 12.28 -1.10 10.01
CA TYR A 495 11.04 -0.50 9.55
C TYR A 495 9.95 -1.56 9.42
N ALA A 496 10.18 -2.63 8.65
CA ALA A 496 9.32 -3.83 8.66
C ALA A 496 9.94 -4.93 9.54
N VAL A 497 9.11 -5.86 10.03
CA VAL A 497 9.53 -7.04 10.80
C VAL A 497 8.87 -8.28 10.23
N MET A 498 9.64 -9.35 10.06
CA MET A 498 9.28 -10.52 9.25
C MET A 498 9.81 -11.79 9.90
N PRO A 499 9.06 -12.42 10.82
CA PRO A 499 9.41 -13.74 11.34
C PRO A 499 9.50 -14.75 10.21
N ASN A 500 10.61 -15.47 10.12
CA ASN A 500 10.86 -16.44 9.06
C ASN A 500 10.18 -17.78 9.38
N PRO A 501 9.26 -18.28 8.53
CA PRO A 501 8.62 -19.57 8.74
C PRO A 501 9.57 -20.77 8.62
N VAL A 502 10.76 -20.59 8.02
CA VAL A 502 11.68 -21.70 7.70
C VAL A 502 12.60 -22.07 8.85
N ASP A 503 13.19 -21.10 9.54
CA ASP A 503 14.31 -21.34 10.45
C ASP A 503 14.20 -20.59 11.80
N GLY A 504 13.10 -19.89 12.05
CA GLY A 504 12.89 -19.12 13.28
C GLY A 504 13.74 -17.86 13.41
N SER A 505 14.51 -17.48 12.39
CA SER A 505 15.12 -16.15 12.32
C SER A 505 14.05 -15.08 12.11
N VAL A 506 14.39 -13.82 12.38
CA VAL A 506 13.50 -12.68 12.14
C VAL A 506 14.21 -11.72 11.23
N TRP A 507 13.55 -11.33 10.15
CA TRP A 507 14.07 -10.37 9.20
C TRP A 507 13.47 -8.99 9.42
N GLY A 508 14.21 -7.96 9.03
CA GLY A 508 13.76 -6.60 9.02
C GLY A 508 14.20 -5.86 7.77
N ALA A 509 13.36 -4.97 7.29
CA ALA A 509 13.71 -4.01 6.25
C ALA A 509 14.24 -2.73 6.92
N VAL A 510 15.36 -2.20 6.44
CA VAL A 510 16.01 -1.01 7.01
C VAL A 510 16.00 0.09 5.98
N ARG A 511 15.30 1.17 6.30
CA ARG A 511 15.23 2.38 5.45
C ARG A 511 16.63 2.98 5.26
N GLY A 512 16.85 3.57 4.10
CA GLY A 512 18.07 4.30 3.78
C GLY A 512 18.29 4.39 2.28
N ASN A 513 19.41 5.00 1.89
CA ASN A 513 19.87 5.01 0.51
C ASN A 513 21.29 4.39 0.45
N PRO A 514 21.45 3.14 -0.01
CA PRO A 514 20.44 2.31 -0.66
C PRO A 514 19.46 1.62 0.30
N GLY A 515 19.79 1.51 1.59
CA GLY A 515 19.04 0.71 2.57
C GLY A 515 19.48 -0.76 2.56
N SER A 516 18.87 -1.58 3.42
CA SER A 516 19.26 -2.98 3.60
C SER A 516 18.13 -3.87 4.11
N VAL A 517 18.36 -5.19 4.11
CA VAL A 517 17.63 -6.14 4.94
C VAL A 517 18.57 -6.68 6.02
N VAL A 518 18.02 -6.93 7.20
CA VAL A 518 18.76 -7.45 8.35
C VAL A 518 18.08 -8.71 8.84
N ARG A 519 18.87 -9.75 9.09
CA ARG A 519 18.41 -11.00 9.72
C ARG A 519 18.89 -11.00 11.17
N VAL A 520 18.05 -11.40 12.11
CA VAL A 520 18.44 -11.70 13.49
C VAL A 520 18.15 -13.16 13.82
N VAL A 521 19.08 -13.80 14.51
CA VAL A 521 18.93 -15.17 15.01
C VAL A 521 18.89 -15.10 16.53
N PRO A 522 17.69 -15.25 17.15
CA PRO A 522 17.55 -15.09 18.60
C PRO A 522 18.47 -16.03 19.41
N GLY A 523 18.56 -17.30 19.03
CA GLY A 523 19.25 -18.31 19.84
C GLY A 523 18.46 -18.67 21.12
N PRO A 524 19.05 -19.46 22.03
CA PRO A 524 18.34 -19.99 23.21
C PRO A 524 18.10 -18.96 24.32
N HIS A 525 18.95 -17.92 24.43
CA HIS A 525 18.83 -16.85 25.43
C HIS A 525 18.94 -15.48 24.72
N PRO A 526 17.87 -15.06 24.01
CA PRO A 526 18.01 -14.05 22.97
C PRO A 526 18.69 -12.73 23.34
N PRO A 527 18.45 -12.12 24.51
CA PRO A 527 19.16 -10.89 24.87
C PRO A 527 20.69 -11.01 24.85
N GLU A 528 21.21 -12.20 25.12
CA GLU A 528 22.64 -12.51 25.28
C GLU A 528 23.21 -13.16 24.02
N THR A 529 22.41 -13.97 23.32
CA THR A 529 22.88 -14.83 22.22
C THR A 529 22.58 -14.31 20.82
N THR A 530 21.77 -13.26 20.68
CA THR A 530 21.33 -12.83 19.34
C THR A 530 22.47 -12.28 18.52
N LEU A 531 22.66 -12.83 17.32
CA LEU A 531 23.50 -12.28 16.26
C LEU A 531 22.64 -11.76 15.11
N ALA A 532 23.17 -10.76 14.41
CA ALA A 532 22.59 -10.14 13.24
C ALA A 532 23.46 -10.36 12.00
N GLU A 533 22.81 -10.37 10.84
CA GLU A 533 23.43 -10.30 9.52
C GLU A 533 22.79 -9.12 8.78
N ILE A 534 23.56 -8.39 7.97
CA ILE A 534 23.06 -7.25 7.18
C ILE A 534 23.42 -7.43 5.71
N TYR A 535 22.46 -7.11 4.84
CA TYR A 535 22.58 -7.21 3.39
C TYR A 535 22.12 -5.91 2.75
N ASN A 536 23.07 -5.12 2.26
CA ASN A 536 22.77 -3.85 1.59
C ASN A 536 22.18 -4.12 0.20
N VAL A 537 21.25 -3.26 -0.22
CA VAL A 537 20.70 -3.33 -1.57
C VAL A 537 21.74 -2.83 -2.58
N PRO A 538 22.16 -3.65 -3.56
CA PRO A 538 23.06 -3.19 -4.61
C PRO A 538 22.30 -2.40 -5.70
N PRO A 539 23.00 -1.62 -6.53
CA PRO A 539 22.43 -1.08 -7.75
C PRO A 539 21.80 -2.18 -8.63
N PRO A 540 20.71 -1.91 -9.35
CA PRO A 540 20.04 -0.61 -9.51
C PRO A 540 19.09 -0.24 -8.35
N GLY A 541 18.93 -1.10 -7.35
CA GLY A 541 18.03 -0.87 -6.22
C GLY A 541 18.53 0.21 -5.27
N PHE A 542 17.58 0.96 -4.68
CA PHE A 542 17.82 1.89 -3.57
C PHE A 542 16.48 2.28 -2.92
N GLY A 543 16.55 2.78 -1.69
CA GLY A 543 15.42 3.36 -0.97
C GLY A 543 14.45 2.32 -0.43
N VAL A 544 14.96 1.35 0.32
CA VAL A 544 14.14 0.35 1.03
C VAL A 544 13.10 1.04 1.92
N ARG A 545 11.88 0.49 1.94
CA ARG A 545 10.81 0.88 2.86
C ARG A 545 10.20 -0.35 3.54
N GLY A 546 8.95 -0.68 3.27
CA GLY A 546 8.30 -1.89 3.79
C GLY A 546 8.74 -3.16 3.07
N GLY A 547 8.54 -4.29 3.71
CA GLY A 547 8.91 -5.60 3.19
C GLY A 547 8.21 -6.74 3.93
N ASP A 548 8.22 -7.90 3.31
CA ASP A 548 7.65 -9.13 3.86
C ASP A 548 8.45 -10.36 3.38
N ILE A 549 8.20 -11.53 3.97
CA ILE A 549 8.92 -12.77 3.69
C ILE A 549 7.98 -13.86 3.17
N ASP A 550 8.43 -14.64 2.21
CA ASP A 550 7.69 -15.78 1.68
C ASP A 550 7.88 -17.06 2.51
N SER A 551 7.13 -18.12 2.21
CA SER A 551 7.21 -19.39 2.95
C SER A 551 8.53 -20.16 2.74
N LYS A 552 9.39 -19.69 1.82
CA LYS A 552 10.70 -20.27 1.50
C LYS A 552 11.85 -19.46 2.12
N GLY A 553 11.55 -18.37 2.81
CA GLY A 553 12.54 -17.51 3.44
C GLY A 553 13.17 -16.46 2.52
N VAL A 554 12.55 -16.17 1.37
CA VAL A 554 12.96 -15.06 0.49
C VAL A 554 12.30 -13.79 0.97
N VAL A 555 13.10 -12.75 1.20
CA VAL A 555 12.64 -11.44 1.65
C VAL A 555 12.30 -10.58 0.44
N TRP A 556 11.16 -9.89 0.48
CA TRP A 556 10.66 -9.01 -0.56
C TRP A 556 10.51 -7.59 -0.03
N VAL A 557 11.02 -6.58 -0.76
CA VAL A 557 11.04 -5.18 -0.31
C VAL A 557 10.60 -4.20 -1.39
N SER A 558 9.89 -3.17 -0.98
CA SER A 558 9.57 -2.02 -1.82
C SER A 558 10.75 -1.06 -1.89
N LEU A 559 11.20 -0.70 -3.11
CA LEU A 559 12.36 0.16 -3.32
C LEU A 559 11.97 1.47 -4.03
N ALA A 560 12.48 2.61 -3.54
CA ALA A 560 12.33 3.92 -4.18
C ALA A 560 12.88 3.94 -5.61
N SER A 561 13.77 3.03 -5.99
CA SER A 561 14.21 2.84 -7.38
C SER A 561 13.10 2.52 -8.40
N GLY A 562 11.87 2.22 -7.95
CA GLY A 562 10.77 1.78 -8.83
C GLY A 562 10.79 0.28 -9.10
N HIS A 563 11.37 -0.50 -8.17
CA HIS A 563 11.44 -1.95 -8.24
C HIS A 563 10.82 -2.59 -6.99
N LEU A 564 10.24 -3.76 -7.18
CA LEU A 564 10.13 -4.79 -6.15
C LEU A 564 11.50 -5.49 -6.09
N GLY A 565 12.13 -5.54 -4.92
CA GLY A 565 13.37 -6.27 -4.69
C GLY A 565 13.11 -7.59 -3.99
N SER A 566 13.84 -8.64 -4.35
CA SER A 566 13.88 -9.90 -3.59
C SER A 566 15.30 -10.21 -3.11
N PHE A 567 15.44 -10.73 -1.90
CA PHE A 567 16.69 -11.22 -1.34
C PHE A 567 16.56 -12.69 -0.90
N ASP A 568 17.35 -13.56 -1.54
CA ASP A 568 17.44 -14.98 -1.24
C ASP A 568 18.82 -15.31 -0.66
N ARG A 569 18.86 -15.48 0.66
CA ARG A 569 20.08 -15.79 1.42
C ARG A 569 20.75 -17.09 0.97
N SER A 570 20.00 -18.05 0.41
CA SER A 570 20.56 -19.34 -0.02
C SER A 570 21.50 -19.22 -1.23
N LYS A 571 21.42 -18.09 -1.96
CA LYS A 571 22.29 -17.82 -3.11
C LYS A 571 23.65 -17.24 -2.72
N CYS A 572 23.83 -16.83 -1.47
CA CYS A 572 25.10 -16.26 -1.00
C CYS A 572 26.24 -17.29 -1.07
N LYS A 573 27.33 -16.90 -1.71
CA LYS A 573 28.53 -17.73 -1.94
C LYS A 573 29.66 -17.41 -0.97
N GLY A 574 29.69 -16.18 -0.45
CA GLY A 574 30.70 -15.72 0.51
C GLY A 574 30.37 -16.11 1.96
N PRO A 575 31.32 -15.92 2.89
CA PRO A 575 31.06 -16.01 4.33
C PRO A 575 29.95 -15.05 4.75
N LEU A 576 29.08 -15.50 5.66
CA LEU A 576 27.91 -14.73 6.16
C LEU A 576 28.20 -14.04 7.50
N ASN A 577 29.40 -14.25 8.04
CA ASN A 577 29.96 -13.60 9.21
C ASN A 577 31.45 -13.27 8.96
N GLY A 578 32.09 -12.66 9.96
CA GLY A 578 33.48 -12.23 9.90
C GLY A 578 33.67 -10.81 9.35
N PRO A 579 34.93 -10.36 9.20
CA PRO A 579 35.25 -8.94 9.04
C PRO A 579 34.82 -8.33 7.69
N LYS A 580 34.36 -9.17 6.75
CA LYS A 580 33.88 -8.74 5.43
C LYS A 580 32.36 -8.89 5.27
N ALA A 581 31.68 -9.54 6.21
CA ALA A 581 30.23 -9.78 6.15
C ALA A 581 29.44 -8.58 6.71
N THR A 582 29.70 -7.39 6.18
CA THR A 582 29.24 -6.11 6.76
C THR A 582 28.21 -5.40 5.86
N GLY A 583 27.48 -6.13 5.02
CA GLY A 583 26.47 -5.56 4.11
C GLY A 583 26.60 -5.99 2.66
N ASP A 584 27.76 -5.79 2.03
CA ASP A 584 27.91 -5.88 0.57
C ASP A 584 28.40 -7.26 0.08
N HIS A 585 28.46 -8.26 0.96
CA HIS A 585 29.12 -9.54 0.73
C HIS A 585 28.27 -10.59 -0.01
N CYS A 586 26.99 -10.31 -0.24
CA CYS A 586 26.08 -11.19 -0.98
C CYS A 586 25.22 -10.43 -2.01
N PRO A 587 25.84 -9.79 -3.02
CA PRO A 587 25.09 -9.14 -4.09
C PRO A 587 24.27 -10.15 -4.93
N GLU A 588 24.73 -11.40 -5.05
CA GLU A 588 24.06 -12.47 -5.80
C GLU A 588 22.75 -12.96 -5.18
N GLY A 589 22.48 -12.60 -3.93
CA GLY A 589 21.19 -12.86 -3.27
C GLY A 589 20.06 -11.97 -3.80
N TRP A 590 20.40 -10.84 -4.43
CA TRP A 590 19.41 -9.84 -4.86
C TRP A 590 18.86 -10.09 -6.27
N SER A 591 17.59 -9.77 -6.47
CA SER A 591 16.94 -9.65 -7.78
C SER A 591 15.95 -8.48 -7.76
N PHE A 592 15.71 -7.87 -8.94
CA PHE A 592 14.92 -6.65 -9.06
C PHE A 592 13.88 -6.76 -10.18
N TYR A 593 12.66 -6.37 -9.87
CA TYR A 593 11.51 -6.45 -10.77
C TYR A 593 10.89 -5.08 -10.91
N LYS A 594 10.98 -4.49 -12.11
CA LYS A 594 10.50 -3.13 -12.37
C LYS A 594 8.97 -3.06 -12.24
N TYR A 595 8.48 -2.08 -11.49
CA TYR A 595 7.04 -1.82 -11.39
C TYR A 595 6.47 -1.25 -12.71
N PRO A 596 5.19 -1.52 -13.01
CA PRO A 596 4.53 -1.00 -14.20
C PRO A 596 4.38 0.53 -14.17
N GLY A 597 4.23 1.11 -15.35
CA GLY A 597 4.06 2.54 -15.57
C GLY A 597 5.33 3.28 -15.99
N PRO A 598 5.21 4.57 -16.34
CA PRO A 598 6.32 5.37 -16.80
C PRO A 598 7.30 5.68 -15.67
N GLY A 599 8.54 5.96 -16.06
CA GLY A 599 9.55 6.53 -15.21
C GLY A 599 9.76 8.01 -15.49
N PHE A 600 10.51 8.68 -14.61
CA PHE A 600 10.94 10.05 -14.88
C PHE A 600 11.88 10.12 -16.09
N GLU A 601 11.75 11.18 -16.88
CA GLU A 601 12.62 11.42 -18.03
C GLU A 601 14.08 11.68 -17.60
N GLY A 602 15.03 11.30 -18.45
CA GLY A 602 16.46 11.60 -18.26
C GLY A 602 17.23 10.72 -17.27
N ILE A 603 16.59 9.72 -16.64
CA ILE A 603 17.26 8.82 -15.67
C ILE A 603 17.36 7.35 -16.09
N GLY A 604 17.15 7.06 -17.38
CA GLY A 604 17.31 5.73 -17.96
C GLY A 604 16.07 4.84 -17.79
N ASP A 605 16.27 3.53 -17.72
CA ASP A 605 15.19 2.57 -17.50
C ASP A 605 14.77 2.56 -16.02
N ASN A 606 13.58 3.09 -15.73
CA ASN A 606 13.07 3.25 -14.37
C ASN A 606 11.54 3.24 -14.33
N SER A 607 10.98 3.20 -13.12
CA SER A 607 9.57 3.47 -12.85
C SER A 607 9.44 4.58 -11.80
N ALA A 608 8.47 5.47 -11.99
CA ALA A 608 8.15 6.49 -11.01
C ALA A 608 7.38 5.91 -9.80
N GLU A 609 6.93 4.65 -9.88
CA GLU A 609 6.22 3.96 -8.80
C GLU A 609 7.00 4.05 -7.48
N SER A 610 6.23 4.21 -6.41
CA SER A 610 6.68 4.49 -5.06
C SER A 610 5.78 3.71 -4.09
N SER A 611 6.01 2.40 -4.02
CA SER A 611 5.30 1.50 -3.12
C SER A 611 5.71 1.68 -1.65
N TYR A 612 4.74 1.91 -0.77
CA TYR A 612 4.92 2.02 0.67
C TYR A 612 5.35 0.69 1.31
N TYR A 613 4.64 -0.41 1.00
CA TYR A 613 4.83 -1.72 1.64
C TYR A 613 4.79 -2.86 0.63
N SER A 614 5.45 -3.97 0.97
CA SER A 614 5.35 -5.25 0.26
C SER A 614 4.82 -6.31 1.22
N TRP A 615 3.94 -7.19 0.76
CA TRP A 615 3.28 -8.26 1.50
C TRP A 615 3.27 -9.52 0.62
N VAL A 616 3.44 -10.70 1.20
CA VAL A 616 3.47 -11.97 0.47
C VAL A 616 2.24 -12.81 0.76
N ASP A 617 1.53 -13.21 -0.31
CA ASP A 617 0.43 -14.16 -0.24
C ASP A 617 0.96 -15.59 -0.08
N GLN A 618 1.27 -15.98 1.15
CA GLN A 618 1.78 -17.33 1.45
C GLN A 618 0.73 -18.44 1.23
N HIS A 619 -0.56 -18.10 1.15
CA HIS A 619 -1.66 -19.07 1.24
C HIS A 619 -2.61 -19.06 0.05
N ASN A 620 -2.22 -18.40 -1.06
CA ASN A 620 -3.06 -18.21 -2.24
C ASN A 620 -4.43 -17.64 -1.87
N ILE A 621 -4.43 -16.66 -0.97
CA ILE A 621 -5.62 -15.95 -0.52
C ILE A 621 -6.24 -15.24 -1.73
N PHE A 622 -5.47 -14.51 -2.51
CA PHE A 622 -6.01 -13.75 -3.63
C PHE A 622 -6.40 -14.63 -4.83
N GLY A 623 -5.74 -15.76 -5.04
CA GLY A 623 -6.02 -16.69 -6.15
C GLY A 623 -4.97 -16.71 -7.26
N LEU A 624 -3.83 -16.02 -7.10
CA LEU A 624 -2.73 -16.00 -8.09
C LEU A 624 -1.66 -17.10 -7.88
N GLY A 625 -1.74 -17.85 -6.78
CA GLY A 625 -0.74 -18.86 -6.39
C GLY A 625 -0.27 -18.67 -4.95
N ASN A 626 0.49 -19.64 -4.44
CA ASN A 626 1.20 -19.50 -3.16
C ASN A 626 2.47 -18.69 -3.36
N ASP A 627 2.91 -18.01 -2.30
CA ASP A 627 4.12 -17.18 -2.25
C ASP A 627 4.14 -16.08 -3.33
N VAL A 628 3.00 -15.46 -3.60
CA VAL A 628 2.94 -14.34 -4.56
C VAL A 628 3.30 -13.06 -3.82
N PRO A 629 4.46 -12.42 -4.11
CA PRO A 629 4.79 -11.13 -3.53
C PRO A 629 3.94 -10.04 -4.19
N MET A 630 3.45 -9.12 -3.35
CA MET A 630 2.58 -8.04 -3.74
C MET A 630 3.01 -6.76 -3.05
N SER A 631 2.74 -5.61 -3.65
CA SER A 631 3.09 -4.31 -3.09
C SER A 631 1.94 -3.33 -3.22
N THR A 632 1.92 -2.33 -2.35
CA THR A 632 1.04 -1.18 -2.54
C THR A 632 1.44 -0.46 -3.83
N GLY A 633 0.51 -0.30 -4.77
CA GLY A 633 0.71 0.42 -6.04
C GLY A 633 0.32 1.88 -5.87
N ASN A 634 1.03 2.60 -5.00
CA ASN A 634 0.62 3.92 -4.52
C ASN A 634 0.47 4.94 -5.63
N LEU A 635 1.22 4.84 -6.73
CA LEU A 635 1.08 5.75 -7.87
C LEU A 635 0.30 5.14 -9.04
N ASN A 636 0.05 3.83 -9.00
CA ASN A 636 -0.83 3.09 -9.93
C ASN A 636 -2.30 3.02 -9.46
N ASP A 637 -2.66 3.71 -8.37
CA ASP A 637 -3.97 3.72 -7.71
C ASP A 637 -4.49 2.32 -7.31
N GLY A 638 -3.67 1.48 -6.67
CA GLY A 638 -4.09 0.11 -6.35
C GLY A 638 -3.06 -0.73 -5.61
N LEU A 639 -3.08 -2.04 -5.87
CA LEU A 639 -2.05 -3.00 -5.48
C LEU A 639 -1.38 -3.59 -6.72
N ILE A 640 -0.16 -4.12 -6.59
CA ILE A 640 0.58 -4.74 -7.69
C ILE A 640 1.07 -6.11 -7.22
N ALA A 641 0.70 -7.18 -7.93
CA ALA A 641 1.22 -8.53 -7.68
C ALA A 641 2.32 -8.88 -8.68
N TYR A 642 3.35 -9.59 -8.26
CA TYR A 642 4.31 -10.21 -9.17
C TYR A 642 4.05 -11.73 -9.21
N ALA A 643 3.43 -12.20 -10.29
CA ALA A 643 3.05 -13.59 -10.48
C ALA A 643 3.33 -14.04 -11.92
N ASN A 644 3.83 -15.26 -12.08
CA ASN A 644 4.16 -15.84 -13.39
C ASN A 644 5.07 -14.92 -14.23
N ASP A 645 6.12 -14.40 -13.59
CA ASP A 645 7.10 -13.47 -14.17
C ASP A 645 6.51 -12.15 -14.69
N ARG A 646 5.33 -11.74 -14.21
CA ARG A 646 4.63 -10.53 -14.65
C ARG A 646 4.08 -9.72 -13.50
N MET A 647 4.07 -8.40 -13.68
CA MET A 647 3.34 -7.48 -12.81
C MET A 647 1.85 -7.49 -13.20
N VAL A 648 0.98 -7.67 -12.22
CA VAL A 648 -0.49 -7.62 -12.36
C VAL A 648 -0.99 -6.44 -11.53
N VAL A 649 -1.68 -5.48 -12.16
CA VAL A 649 -2.16 -4.27 -11.49
C VAL A 649 -3.61 -4.47 -11.02
N LEU A 650 -3.81 -4.41 -9.71
CA LEU A 650 -5.12 -4.42 -9.06
C LEU A 650 -5.59 -2.98 -8.85
N ARG A 651 -6.03 -2.34 -9.94
CA ARG A 651 -6.39 -0.92 -9.98
C ARG A 651 -7.75 -0.64 -9.33
N VAL A 652 -7.81 0.42 -8.54
CA VAL A 652 -9.04 1.10 -8.12
C VAL A 652 -9.24 2.34 -9.02
N PRO A 653 -10.12 2.28 -10.03
CA PRO A 653 -10.26 3.37 -11.01
C PRO A 653 -11.18 4.51 -10.55
N TYR A 654 -11.92 4.30 -9.47
CA TYR A 654 -12.88 5.25 -8.90
C TYR A 654 -13.07 4.97 -7.40
N PRO A 655 -13.06 6.00 -6.54
CA PRO A 655 -12.56 7.34 -6.84
C PRO A 655 -11.07 7.33 -7.20
N ILE A 656 -10.63 8.20 -8.12
CA ILE A 656 -9.20 8.37 -8.44
C ILE A 656 -8.48 8.91 -7.21
N GLY A 657 -7.28 8.40 -6.93
CA GLY A 657 -6.49 8.77 -5.76
C GLY A 657 -6.37 7.69 -4.70
N PHE A 658 -6.67 6.42 -5.04
CA PHE A 658 -6.49 5.32 -4.10
C PHE A 658 -5.01 5.12 -3.76
N TYR A 659 -4.68 5.15 -2.48
CA TYR A 659 -3.33 5.08 -1.96
C TYR A 659 -3.34 4.22 -0.71
N ALA A 660 -2.57 3.13 -0.65
CA ALA A 660 -2.53 2.24 0.51
C ALA A 660 -1.16 2.26 1.19
N LYS A 661 -1.09 2.23 2.52
CA LYS A 661 0.19 2.05 3.25
C LYS A 661 0.43 0.62 3.72
N GLY A 662 -0.62 -0.19 3.75
CA GLY A 662 -0.61 -1.61 4.07
C GLY A 662 -1.87 -2.25 3.51
N PHE A 663 -1.89 -3.58 3.51
CA PHE A 663 -3.04 -4.40 3.13
C PHE A 663 -2.87 -5.80 3.71
N ASP A 664 -3.96 -6.54 3.77
CA ASP A 664 -4.01 -7.88 4.36
C ASP A 664 -4.92 -8.81 3.56
N GLY A 665 -4.78 -10.12 3.78
CA GLY A 665 -5.55 -11.16 3.12
C GLY A 665 -6.48 -11.91 4.07
N ARG A 666 -7.67 -12.28 3.59
CA ARG A 666 -8.61 -13.10 4.36
C ARG A 666 -9.29 -14.17 3.52
N VAL A 667 -9.47 -15.34 4.12
CA VAL A 667 -10.29 -16.44 3.57
C VAL A 667 -11.52 -16.58 4.45
N ASP A 668 -12.67 -16.16 3.92
CA ASP A 668 -13.97 -16.25 4.56
C ASP A 668 -14.58 -17.65 4.44
N ASP A 669 -14.50 -18.26 3.25
CA ASP A 669 -14.92 -19.65 3.03
C ASP A 669 -14.02 -20.32 1.98
N PRO A 670 -13.18 -21.31 2.37
CA PRO A 670 -12.33 -22.00 1.42
C PRO A 670 -13.10 -22.80 0.35
N LYS A 671 -14.40 -23.07 0.55
CA LYS A 671 -15.28 -23.80 -0.38
C LYS A 671 -16.07 -22.89 -1.33
N ALA A 672 -16.12 -21.58 -1.07
CA ALA A 672 -16.85 -20.62 -1.91
C ALA A 672 -16.05 -20.15 -3.15
N GLY A 673 -14.94 -20.83 -3.48
CA GLY A 673 -14.08 -20.46 -4.60
C GLY A 673 -13.52 -19.05 -4.44
N TRP A 674 -13.57 -18.25 -5.52
CA TRP A 674 -13.07 -16.88 -5.52
C TRP A 674 -13.86 -15.93 -4.62
N LYS A 675 -15.14 -16.23 -4.33
CA LYS A 675 -16.00 -15.38 -3.51
C LYS A 675 -15.65 -15.40 -2.03
N GLY A 676 -15.12 -16.53 -1.56
CA GLY A 676 -14.76 -16.72 -0.16
C GLY A 676 -13.35 -16.26 0.18
N ARG A 677 -12.68 -15.53 -0.71
CA ARG A 677 -11.32 -15.04 -0.49
C ARG A 677 -11.16 -13.64 -1.05
N GLY A 678 -10.21 -12.88 -0.50
CA GLY A 678 -9.87 -11.57 -1.03
C GLY A 678 -8.79 -10.85 -0.23
N LEU A 679 -8.33 -9.76 -0.82
CA LEU A 679 -7.41 -8.81 -0.19
C LEU A 679 -8.19 -7.59 0.28
N TRP A 680 -7.72 -7.00 1.38
CA TRP A 680 -8.31 -5.84 2.01
C TRP A 680 -7.27 -4.75 2.18
N ALA A 681 -7.57 -3.52 1.75
CA ALA A 681 -6.68 -2.39 1.89
C ALA A 681 -7.44 -1.12 2.28
N ALA A 682 -6.84 -0.30 3.15
CA ALA A 682 -7.38 1.03 3.45
C ALA A 682 -6.83 2.04 2.44
N ASN A 683 -7.65 3.02 2.05
CA ASN A 683 -7.13 4.24 1.47
C ASN A 683 -6.48 5.08 2.58
N GLY A 684 -5.15 5.08 2.61
CA GLY A 684 -4.34 5.66 3.67
C GLY A 684 -3.54 6.90 3.31
N ASP A 685 -3.98 7.67 2.32
CA ASP A 685 -3.51 9.04 2.15
C ASP A 685 -3.83 9.84 3.42
N ARG A 686 -2.90 10.66 3.90
CA ARG A 686 -3.09 11.46 5.12
C ARG A 686 -4.18 12.52 4.99
N ALA A 687 -4.61 12.82 3.76
CA ALA A 687 -5.64 13.80 3.48
C ALA A 687 -6.72 13.18 2.57
N PRO A 688 -7.74 12.50 3.13
CA PRO A 688 -8.74 11.76 2.35
C PRO A 688 -9.55 12.65 1.38
N TRP A 689 -9.60 13.96 1.62
CA TRP A 689 -10.25 14.94 0.73
C TRP A 689 -9.43 15.32 -0.50
N LEU A 690 -8.22 14.78 -0.70
CA LEU A 690 -7.39 15.04 -1.88
C LEU A 690 -7.72 14.15 -3.07
N ILE A 691 -8.53 13.11 -2.87
CA ILE A 691 -9.00 12.19 -3.89
C ILE A 691 -10.18 12.78 -4.70
N GLU A 692 -10.59 12.09 -5.75
CA GLU A 692 -11.81 12.40 -6.49
C GLU A 692 -13.04 12.46 -5.57
N GLY A 693 -13.76 13.58 -5.60
CA GLY A 693 -14.85 13.90 -4.67
C GLY A 693 -14.53 15.07 -3.75
N GLY A 694 -13.24 15.30 -3.44
CA GLY A 694 -12.80 16.48 -2.70
C GLY A 694 -13.22 16.49 -1.23
N LYS A 695 -13.45 17.70 -0.69
CA LYS A 695 -13.92 17.90 0.70
C LYS A 695 -15.21 17.12 0.97
N GLY A 696 -15.24 16.37 2.06
CA GLY A 696 -16.34 15.46 2.42
C GLY A 696 -16.06 13.99 2.10
N SER A 697 -15.01 13.70 1.32
CA SER A 697 -14.54 12.34 1.10
C SER A 697 -14.03 11.72 2.40
N LYS A 698 -14.34 10.43 2.60
CA LYS A 698 -13.94 9.64 3.76
C LYS A 698 -12.88 8.61 3.36
N PRO A 699 -12.13 8.05 4.33
CA PRO A 699 -11.35 6.85 4.09
C PRO A 699 -12.20 5.73 3.50
N LEU A 700 -11.60 4.95 2.61
CA LEU A 700 -12.21 3.81 1.93
C LEU A 700 -11.57 2.51 2.42
N ALA A 701 -12.36 1.47 2.59
CA ALA A 701 -11.87 0.09 2.65
C ALA A 701 -12.14 -0.59 1.31
N ALA A 702 -11.09 -1.09 0.67
CA ALA A 702 -11.15 -1.81 -0.60
C ALA A 702 -11.07 -3.32 -0.37
N HIS A 703 -11.99 -4.06 -0.98
CA HIS A 703 -11.98 -5.52 -1.09
C HIS A 703 -11.66 -5.90 -2.53
N PHE A 704 -10.54 -6.58 -2.74
CA PHE A 704 -10.14 -7.09 -4.05
C PHE A 704 -10.40 -8.60 -4.10
N GLN A 705 -11.08 -9.04 -5.15
CA GLN A 705 -11.31 -10.46 -5.44
C GLN A 705 -10.91 -10.77 -6.88
N LEU A 706 -10.45 -12.00 -7.10
CA LEU A 706 -10.04 -12.50 -8.41
C LEU A 706 -10.94 -13.64 -8.87
N ARG A 707 -11.85 -13.37 -9.80
CA ARG A 707 -12.72 -14.40 -10.38
C ARG A 707 -12.04 -15.19 -11.51
N PRO A 708 -12.57 -16.35 -11.93
CA PRO A 708 -11.99 -17.12 -13.05
C PRO A 708 -12.04 -16.42 -14.41
N ASP A 709 -13.09 -15.64 -14.66
CA ASP A 709 -13.29 -14.88 -15.89
C ASP A 709 -14.21 -13.65 -15.66
N PRO A 710 -14.29 -12.67 -16.58
CA PRO A 710 -15.03 -11.43 -16.37
C PRO A 710 -16.56 -11.57 -16.26
N LEU A 711 -17.11 -12.77 -16.45
CA LEU A 711 -18.55 -13.06 -16.38
C LEU A 711 -18.87 -14.12 -15.32
N ALA A 712 -17.88 -14.56 -14.55
CA ALA A 712 -18.09 -15.49 -13.45
C ALA A 712 -19.01 -14.87 -12.40
N LYS A 713 -20.04 -15.63 -12.04
CA LYS A 713 -21.11 -15.26 -11.12
C LYS A 713 -20.79 -15.59 -9.70
#